data_AF-A0ABD1NI76-F1
#
_entry.id   AF-A0ABD1NI76-F1
#
_cell.length_a   1.000
_cell.length_b   1.000
_cell.length_c   1.000
_cell.angle_alpha   90.00
_cell.angle_beta   90.00
_cell.angle_gamma   90.00
#
_symmetry.space_group_name_H-M   'P 1'
#
loop_
_entity.id
_entity.type
_entity.pdbx_description
1 polymer ?
#
loop_
_entity_poly.entity_id
_entity_poly.type
_entity_poly.pdbx_seq_one_letter_code
_entity_poly.pdbx_strand_id
1 'polypeptide(L)'
;MELKNEKLVRFSNDENKTLESPWEKIDSHKHHEKPFTVFPECKMRSGDKNRMSIRIPSLGKLKVFPENHEPWKKRILDPGSDAILEWNRAFLFSCILALFVDPLFFYLPSVASDGKSSCMATDLNIGIVVTCFRTFADVFYLLNMAIRFRTAYVSPSSRVFGRGELVMDSRQIARRYLRSEFFLDLVATLPLPQIVIWFIMPAIRSSHSDHTNNALVLIVLLQYVPRLYLIFPLSSQIIKATGLVTKTAWAGAAYNLLLYMLASHVLGASWYLLSIERHATCWKSECRNEILPVKCVLKYLDCGTLNNDDRMKWVNTTSVFDKCNPENSTSFNYGLFGNAVKNNVVSSTFIEKYLYCLWWGLQNLSSYGQGLNTSTFVWETAFAILIAILGLVLFAHLIGNMQTYLQSITVRLEEWRLKRRDTEEWMRHRQLPQDLRERVRRFVQYKWLATRGVDEETILRGLPTDLRRDIQCHLCLDLVRRVPFFSQMDDQLLDAICERLVSSLSTQGTYIVREGDPVTEMLFIIRGKLESSTTNGGRTGFFNSINLRPGDFCGEELLAWALLPKSTLNFPSSTRTVKALVEVEAFALRAEDLKFVANQFRRLHSKKLQHTFRFYSYHWRTWAACFIQAAWRRFKKRMLAKSLSLRECQSFNYDAQVRDQMELNGEEHSAVTSNTAQVKQNLGVTILASRFAANTRRGVQKIKDVEMPKLQKPEEPDFSVEADDD
;
A
#
# COMPACT_ATOMS: atom_id res chain seq x y z
N MET A 1 19.74 -8.26 -12.55
CA MET A 1 19.55 -8.52 -11.10
C MET A 1 18.19 -9.15 -10.95
N GLU A 2 18.17 -10.45 -10.63
CA GLU A 2 16.92 -11.16 -10.38
C GLU A 2 16.37 -10.74 -9.02
N LEU A 3 15.11 -10.29 -8.98
CA LEU A 3 14.42 -10.11 -7.71
C LEU A 3 14.03 -11.49 -7.17
N LYS A 4 14.76 -11.95 -6.15
CA LYS A 4 14.28 -13.03 -5.29
C LYS A 4 13.02 -12.54 -4.59
N ASN A 5 11.91 -13.27 -4.74
CA ASN A 5 10.66 -12.95 -4.05
C ASN A 5 10.85 -13.07 -2.53
N GLU A 6 10.95 -11.95 -1.84
CA GLU A 6 10.92 -11.91 -0.37
C GLU A 6 9.51 -11.71 0.17
N LYS A 7 9.28 -12.31 1.33
CA LYS A 7 7.98 -12.63 1.90
C LYS A 7 7.14 -11.39 2.17
N LEU A 8 5.86 -11.47 1.83
CA LEU A 8 4.82 -10.57 2.32
C LEU A 8 4.85 -10.56 3.86
N VAL A 9 4.93 -9.37 4.47
CA VAL A 9 5.02 -9.22 5.92
C VAL A 9 3.69 -9.63 6.57
N ARG A 10 3.69 -10.79 7.23
CA ARG A 10 2.65 -11.18 8.20
C ARG A 10 3.13 -10.80 9.60
N PHE A 11 2.30 -10.09 10.36
CA PHE A 11 2.41 -10.13 11.81
C PHE A 11 2.04 -11.54 12.26
N SER A 12 2.95 -12.21 12.97
CA SER A 12 2.71 -13.52 13.56
C SER A 12 3.08 -13.45 15.03
N ASN A 13 2.10 -13.65 15.90
CA ASN A 13 2.34 -14.08 17.27
C ASN A 13 2.59 -15.59 17.21
N ASP A 14 3.75 -16.04 17.67
CA ASP A 14 3.99 -17.45 17.99
C ASP A 14 4.11 -17.58 19.51
N GLU A 15 3.30 -18.47 20.09
CA GLU A 15 3.81 -19.64 20.82
C GLU A 15 2.63 -20.50 21.30
N ASN A 16 2.56 -21.75 20.80
CA ASN A 16 2.27 -22.88 21.68
C ASN A 16 2.76 -24.20 21.07
N LYS A 17 3.16 -25.11 21.96
CA LYS A 17 4.04 -26.26 21.65
C LYS A 17 3.29 -27.49 21.13
N THR A 18 4.00 -28.28 20.34
CA THR A 18 3.60 -29.62 19.88
C THR A 18 3.80 -30.70 20.96
N LEU A 19 2.86 -31.65 21.03
CA LEU A 19 3.08 -33.01 21.56
C LEU A 19 2.13 -33.97 20.82
N GLU A 20 2.58 -35.20 20.50
CA GLU A 20 1.87 -36.10 19.58
C GLU A 20 1.05 -37.22 20.27
N SER A 21 -0.26 -37.27 19.96
CA SER A 21 -1.05 -38.51 19.68
C SER A 21 -1.33 -39.52 20.84
N PRO A 22 -2.21 -40.55 20.67
CA PRO A 22 -3.12 -40.85 19.55
C PRO A 22 -4.57 -41.36 19.94
N TRP A 23 -5.43 -41.60 18.93
CA TRP A 23 -6.73 -42.36 18.87
C TRP A 23 -7.76 -42.33 20.02
N GLU A 24 -8.99 -41.85 19.76
CA GLU A 24 -10.20 -42.71 19.59
C GLU A 24 -11.45 -41.93 19.09
N LYS A 25 -12.49 -42.66 18.65
CA LYS A 25 -13.79 -42.13 18.17
C LYS A 25 -14.79 -42.01 19.34
N ILE A 26 -15.79 -41.12 19.22
CA ILE A 26 -17.25 -41.44 19.29
C ILE A 26 -18.12 -40.16 19.38
N ASP A 27 -19.17 -40.16 18.55
CA ASP A 27 -20.47 -39.47 18.57
C ASP A 27 -20.70 -37.99 18.93
N SER A 28 -21.62 -37.44 18.14
CA SER A 28 -22.27 -36.14 18.28
C SER A 28 -23.42 -36.14 19.28
N HIS A 29 -23.57 -35.09 20.08
CA HIS A 29 -24.90 -34.62 20.50
C HIS A 29 -24.96 -33.11 20.70
N LYS A 30 -26.07 -32.49 20.29
CA LYS A 30 -26.39 -31.06 20.49
C LYS A 30 -26.81 -30.83 21.95
N HIS A 31 -26.56 -29.64 22.50
CA HIS A 31 -27.54 -28.96 23.37
C HIS A 31 -27.41 -27.42 23.31
N HIS A 32 -28.54 -26.74 23.53
CA HIS A 32 -28.68 -25.28 23.59
C HIS A 32 -28.37 -24.72 24.97
N GLU A 33 -27.76 -23.53 25.05
CA GLU A 33 -27.89 -22.64 26.21
C GLU A 33 -28.13 -21.17 25.79
N LYS A 34 -28.77 -20.41 26.69
CA LYS A 34 -29.15 -19.00 26.52
C LYS A 34 -28.17 -18.09 27.30
N PRO A 35 -27.92 -16.84 26.86
CA PRO A 35 -27.07 -15.91 27.61
C PRO A 35 -27.83 -15.19 28.73
N PHE A 36 -27.14 -14.96 29.85
CA PHE A 36 -27.56 -14.11 30.98
C PHE A 36 -27.07 -12.65 30.80
N THR A 37 -27.76 -11.70 31.44
CA THR A 37 -27.44 -10.26 31.45
C THR A 37 -27.25 -9.72 32.88
N VAL A 38 -26.14 -9.02 33.15
CA VAL A 38 -25.94 -8.11 34.30
C VAL A 38 -24.88 -7.07 33.87
N PHE A 39 -25.04 -5.75 33.96
CA PHE A 39 -24.95 -4.86 35.14
C PHE A 39 -25.39 -3.41 34.76
N PRO A 40 -25.52 -2.42 35.67
CA PRO A 40 -26.69 -1.54 35.67
C PRO A 40 -26.44 -0.05 35.41
N GLU A 41 -27.55 0.64 35.19
CA GLU A 41 -27.67 2.06 34.86
C GLU A 41 -27.65 2.96 36.12
N CYS A 42 -26.88 4.05 36.10
CA CYS A 42 -26.82 5.02 37.21
C CYS A 42 -27.70 6.25 36.91
N LYS A 43 -28.68 6.53 37.77
CA LYS A 43 -29.62 7.66 37.63
C LYS A 43 -29.00 8.99 38.04
N MET A 44 -29.30 10.04 37.27
CA MET A 44 -29.17 11.43 37.72
C MET A 44 -30.55 12.13 37.75
N ARG A 45 -30.66 13.18 38.59
CA ARG A 45 -31.92 13.68 39.18
C ARG A 45 -32.56 14.82 38.36
N SER A 46 -33.87 15.03 38.54
CA SER A 46 -34.69 15.99 37.78
C SER A 46 -34.79 17.40 38.39
N GLY A 47 -34.89 18.41 37.52
CA GLY A 47 -35.26 19.81 37.78
C GLY A 47 -34.68 20.69 36.65
N ASP A 48 -35.36 21.67 36.05
CA ASP A 48 -36.67 22.27 36.32
C ASP A 48 -37.36 22.71 34.99
N LYS A 49 -38.59 23.22 35.05
CA LYS A 49 -39.43 23.54 33.88
C LYS A 49 -39.05 24.88 33.24
N ASN A 50 -38.93 24.92 31.91
CA ASN A 50 -39.53 26.00 31.12
C ASN A 50 -39.84 25.61 29.66
N ARG A 51 -40.94 26.15 29.13
CA ARG A 51 -41.41 25.88 27.75
C ARG A 51 -40.68 26.76 26.74
N MET A 52 -40.11 26.17 25.70
CA MET A 52 -39.98 26.85 24.40
C MET A 52 -40.18 25.84 23.27
N SER A 53 -41.19 26.06 22.44
CA SER A 53 -41.61 25.12 21.39
C SER A 53 -40.78 25.31 20.12
N ILE A 54 -39.81 24.43 19.88
CA ILE A 54 -39.10 24.34 18.59
C ILE A 54 -39.63 23.10 17.86
N ARG A 55 -40.27 23.32 16.70
CA ARG A 55 -40.69 22.23 15.80
C ARG A 55 -39.46 21.64 15.10
N ILE A 56 -39.00 20.49 15.56
CA ILE A 56 -38.01 19.67 14.84
C ILE A 56 -38.78 18.80 13.83
N PRO A 57 -38.44 18.81 12.52
CA PRO A 57 -39.05 17.91 11.54
C PRO A 57 -38.74 16.45 11.88
N SER A 58 -39.68 15.54 11.62
CA SER A 58 -39.53 14.12 11.93
C SER A 58 -38.31 13.52 11.23
N LEU A 59 -37.26 13.20 12.00
CA LEU A 59 -36.09 12.48 11.49
C LEU A 59 -36.53 11.12 10.98
N GLY A 60 -36.36 10.87 9.67
CA GLY A 60 -36.65 9.57 9.06
C GLY A 60 -35.85 8.48 9.76
N LYS A 61 -36.46 7.31 9.97
CA LYS A 61 -35.85 6.18 10.69
C LYS A 61 -34.51 5.79 10.05
N LEU A 62 -33.41 6.17 10.69
CA LEU A 62 -32.06 5.65 10.48
C LEU A 62 -32.03 4.16 10.84
N LYS A 63 -32.49 3.32 9.91
CA LYS A 63 -32.37 1.86 9.97
C LYS A 63 -30.99 1.44 9.48
N VAL A 64 -30.00 1.54 10.35
CA VAL A 64 -28.87 0.60 10.31
C VAL A 64 -29.44 -0.77 10.72
N PHE A 65 -29.25 -1.78 9.89
CA PHE A 65 -29.70 -3.15 10.19
C PHE A 65 -28.62 -4.19 9.89
N PRO A 66 -28.61 -5.29 10.66
CA PRO A 66 -27.70 -6.40 10.45
C PRO A 66 -28.13 -7.25 9.25
N GLU A 67 -27.21 -8.09 8.80
CA GLU A 67 -27.29 -8.93 7.60
C GLU A 67 -28.27 -10.10 7.75
N ASN A 68 -29.57 -9.82 7.58
CA ASN A 68 -30.62 -10.85 7.51
C ASN A 68 -30.93 -11.23 6.05
N HIS A 69 -31.07 -12.53 5.79
CA HIS A 69 -31.26 -13.08 4.43
C HIS A 69 -32.62 -12.68 3.80
N GLU A 70 -32.63 -11.66 2.94
CA GLU A 70 -33.75 -11.40 2.01
C GLU A 70 -33.63 -12.30 0.76
N PRO A 71 -34.75 -12.83 0.22
CA PRO A 71 -34.73 -13.66 -0.98
C PRO A 71 -34.25 -12.91 -2.22
N TRP A 72 -33.45 -13.59 -3.06
CA TRP A 72 -32.76 -13.04 -4.24
C TRP A 72 -33.62 -12.15 -5.16
N LYS A 73 -34.94 -12.40 -5.28
CA LYS A 73 -35.89 -11.60 -6.09
C LYS A 73 -35.98 -10.11 -5.72
N LYS A 74 -35.50 -9.69 -4.54
CA LYS A 74 -35.54 -8.30 -4.07
C LYS A 74 -34.16 -7.63 -3.92
N ARG A 75 -33.05 -8.35 -4.14
CA ARG A 75 -31.71 -7.79 -3.89
C ARG A 75 -31.38 -6.71 -4.91
N ILE A 76 -31.34 -5.46 -4.45
CA ILE A 76 -30.81 -4.33 -5.21
C ILE A 76 -29.29 -4.35 -5.05
N LEU A 77 -28.59 -4.12 -6.15
CA LEU A 77 -27.15 -4.31 -6.24
C LEU A 77 -26.43 -2.99 -5.96
N ASP A 78 -25.43 -3.02 -5.09
CA ASP A 78 -24.62 -1.85 -4.73
C ASP A 78 -23.59 -1.55 -5.84
N PRO A 79 -23.59 -0.35 -6.46
CA PRO A 79 -22.62 0.04 -7.49
C PRO A 79 -21.15 -0.06 -7.05
N GLY A 80 -20.85 -0.05 -5.73
CA GLY A 80 -19.51 -0.26 -5.19
C GLY A 80 -19.11 -1.72 -4.99
N SER A 81 -20.02 -2.69 -5.20
CA SER A 81 -19.72 -4.11 -4.98
C SER A 81 -18.79 -4.70 -6.03
N ASP A 82 -17.86 -5.56 -5.60
CA ASP A 82 -16.91 -6.24 -6.50
C ASP A 82 -17.61 -6.99 -7.65
N ALA A 83 -18.77 -7.60 -7.38
CA ALA A 83 -19.56 -8.29 -8.40
C ALA A 83 -20.05 -7.35 -9.53
N ILE A 84 -20.44 -6.10 -9.22
CA ILE A 84 -20.77 -5.11 -10.25
C ILE A 84 -19.51 -4.63 -10.97
N LEU A 85 -18.39 -4.45 -10.27
CA LEU A 85 -17.13 -4.03 -10.90
C LEU A 85 -16.58 -5.09 -11.86
N GLU A 86 -16.74 -6.38 -11.53
CA GLU A 86 -16.41 -7.50 -12.41
C GLU A 86 -17.41 -7.62 -13.57
N TRP A 87 -18.71 -7.49 -13.32
CA TRP A 87 -19.72 -7.43 -14.39
C TRP A 87 -19.45 -6.28 -15.37
N ASN A 88 -19.16 -5.07 -14.89
CA ASN A 88 -18.89 -3.90 -15.72
C ASN A 88 -17.63 -4.12 -16.59
N ARG A 89 -16.63 -4.84 -16.11
CA ARG A 89 -15.44 -5.23 -16.90
C ARG A 89 -15.78 -6.30 -17.95
N ALA A 90 -16.57 -7.31 -17.61
CA ALA A 90 -17.03 -8.33 -18.55
C ALA A 90 -17.93 -7.72 -19.65
N PHE A 91 -18.82 -6.80 -19.27
CA PHE A 91 -19.66 -6.05 -20.20
C PHE A 91 -18.85 -5.11 -21.10
N LEU A 92 -17.83 -4.42 -20.56
CA LEU A 92 -16.90 -3.61 -21.37
C LEU A 92 -16.18 -4.47 -22.42
N PHE A 93 -15.72 -5.67 -22.07
CA PHE A 93 -15.13 -6.61 -23.03
C PHE A 93 -16.14 -7.03 -24.11
N SER A 94 -17.38 -7.35 -23.72
CA SER A 94 -18.46 -7.67 -24.66
C SER A 94 -18.80 -6.50 -25.60
N CYS A 95 -18.75 -5.26 -25.13
CA CYS A 95 -18.92 -4.06 -25.97
C CYS A 95 -17.81 -3.95 -27.03
N ILE A 96 -16.55 -4.21 -26.66
CA ILE A 96 -15.42 -4.18 -27.61
C ILE A 96 -15.55 -5.30 -28.65
N LEU A 97 -15.94 -6.50 -28.22
CA LEU A 97 -16.24 -7.62 -29.12
C LEU A 97 -17.38 -7.27 -30.09
N ALA A 98 -18.44 -6.62 -29.60
CA ALA A 98 -19.55 -6.17 -30.44
C ALA A 98 -19.10 -5.18 -31.52
N LEU A 99 -18.31 -4.15 -31.14
CA LEU A 99 -17.75 -3.19 -32.09
C LEU A 99 -16.77 -3.82 -33.08
N PHE A 100 -16.11 -4.93 -32.72
CA PHE A 100 -15.29 -5.69 -33.67
C PHE A 100 -16.15 -6.49 -34.67
N VAL A 101 -17.28 -7.04 -34.22
CA VAL A 101 -18.18 -7.84 -35.06
C VAL A 101 -19.02 -6.97 -36.01
N ASP A 102 -19.45 -5.77 -35.59
CA ASP A 102 -20.33 -4.91 -36.39
C ASP A 102 -19.76 -4.56 -37.80
N PRO A 103 -18.47 -4.16 -37.98
CA PRO A 103 -17.88 -3.94 -39.30
C PRO A 103 -17.70 -5.20 -40.13
N LEU A 104 -17.77 -6.41 -39.56
CA LEU A 104 -17.68 -7.64 -40.36
C LEU A 104 -18.87 -7.78 -41.33
N PHE A 105 -19.99 -7.11 -41.05
CA PHE A 105 -21.12 -7.07 -41.98
C PHE A 105 -20.77 -6.41 -43.32
N PHE A 106 -19.75 -5.56 -43.37
CA PHE A 106 -19.30 -4.92 -44.62
C PHE A 106 -18.60 -5.87 -45.59
N TYR A 107 -18.20 -7.07 -45.15
CA TYR A 107 -17.59 -8.11 -45.99
C TYR A 107 -18.60 -9.12 -46.58
N LEU A 108 -19.91 -8.98 -46.31
CA LEU A 108 -20.97 -9.79 -46.92
C LEU A 108 -21.04 -9.67 -48.46
N PRO A 109 -21.08 -8.46 -49.06
CA PRO A 109 -21.09 -8.33 -50.51
C PRO A 109 -19.69 -8.66 -51.06
N SER A 110 -19.65 -9.49 -52.09
CA SER A 110 -18.41 -9.90 -52.79
C SER A 110 -18.67 -10.04 -54.28
N VAL A 111 -17.60 -10.11 -55.08
CA VAL A 111 -17.71 -10.50 -56.49
C VAL A 111 -17.31 -11.95 -56.64
N ALA A 112 -18.24 -12.78 -57.11
CA ALA A 112 -17.92 -14.11 -57.61
C ALA A 112 -17.41 -13.99 -59.05
N SER A 113 -16.38 -14.76 -59.39
CA SER A 113 -15.78 -14.81 -60.73
C SER A 113 -15.53 -16.25 -61.13
N ASP A 114 -16.19 -16.71 -62.18
CA ASP A 114 -15.99 -18.04 -62.80
C ASP A 114 -15.08 -17.95 -64.04
N GLY A 115 -14.19 -16.95 -64.08
CA GLY A 115 -13.22 -16.71 -65.16
C GLY A 115 -13.80 -16.21 -66.50
N LYS A 116 -15.06 -16.52 -66.81
CA LYS A 116 -15.79 -16.02 -68.00
C LYS A 116 -16.85 -14.97 -67.70
N SER A 117 -17.36 -14.92 -66.47
CA SER A 117 -18.33 -13.91 -66.05
C SER A 117 -18.14 -13.61 -64.58
N SER A 118 -18.32 -12.34 -64.21
CA SER A 118 -18.33 -11.90 -62.82
C SER A 118 -19.76 -11.51 -62.42
N CYS A 119 -20.10 -11.67 -61.14
CA CYS A 119 -21.39 -11.23 -60.61
C CYS A 119 -21.28 -10.82 -59.14
N MET A 120 -22.18 -9.94 -58.70
CA MET A 120 -22.31 -9.55 -57.31
C MET A 120 -22.98 -10.68 -56.53
N ALA A 121 -22.30 -11.17 -55.51
CA ALA A 121 -22.74 -12.20 -54.60
C ALA A 121 -22.94 -11.62 -53.18
N THR A 122 -23.68 -12.34 -52.35
CA THR A 122 -23.74 -12.11 -50.90
C THR A 122 -23.31 -13.40 -50.22
N ASP A 123 -22.22 -13.34 -49.45
CA ASP A 123 -21.69 -14.51 -48.74
C ASP A 123 -22.54 -14.81 -47.49
N LEU A 124 -23.43 -15.79 -47.64
CA LEU A 124 -24.31 -16.26 -46.57
C LEU A 124 -23.54 -16.97 -45.45
N ASN A 125 -22.37 -17.56 -45.71
CA ASN A 125 -21.58 -18.24 -44.69
C ASN A 125 -20.99 -17.22 -43.72
N ILE A 126 -20.43 -16.12 -44.23
CA ILE A 126 -20.02 -14.97 -43.43
C ILE A 126 -21.23 -14.42 -42.67
N GLY A 127 -22.38 -14.27 -43.33
CA GLY A 127 -23.64 -13.83 -42.69
C GLY A 127 -24.03 -14.66 -41.47
N ILE A 128 -24.00 -16.00 -41.57
CA ILE A 128 -24.30 -16.92 -40.46
C ILE A 128 -23.30 -16.74 -39.30
N VAL A 129 -22.00 -16.74 -39.59
CA VAL A 129 -20.95 -16.65 -38.56
C VAL A 129 -21.01 -15.30 -37.84
N VAL A 130 -21.10 -14.19 -38.58
CA VAL A 130 -21.17 -12.84 -38.01
C VAL A 130 -22.46 -12.67 -37.20
N THR A 131 -23.62 -13.10 -37.71
CA THR A 131 -24.87 -13.01 -36.93
C THR A 131 -24.86 -13.86 -35.66
N CYS A 132 -24.21 -15.02 -35.66
CA CYS A 132 -24.02 -15.84 -34.45
C CYS A 132 -23.26 -15.06 -33.34
N PHE A 133 -22.03 -14.60 -33.62
CA PHE A 133 -21.25 -13.81 -32.64
C PHE A 133 -21.96 -12.51 -32.24
N ARG A 134 -22.67 -11.88 -33.19
CA ARG A 134 -23.44 -10.66 -32.98
C ARG A 134 -24.61 -10.85 -32.02
N THR A 135 -25.32 -11.99 -32.07
CA THR A 135 -26.38 -12.34 -31.12
C THR A 135 -25.83 -12.70 -29.73
N PHE A 136 -24.68 -13.36 -29.64
CA PHE A 136 -24.02 -13.62 -28.36
C PHE A 136 -23.70 -12.31 -27.63
N ALA A 137 -23.20 -11.30 -28.34
CA ALA A 137 -22.98 -9.97 -27.77
C ALA A 137 -24.29 -9.28 -27.32
N ASP A 138 -25.39 -9.37 -28.08
CA ASP A 138 -26.69 -8.78 -27.70
C ASP A 138 -27.22 -9.29 -26.35
N VAL A 139 -26.98 -10.56 -26.02
CA VAL A 139 -27.37 -11.13 -24.72
C VAL A 139 -26.71 -10.36 -23.58
N PHE A 140 -25.46 -9.92 -23.70
CA PHE A 140 -24.79 -9.11 -22.68
C PHE A 140 -25.38 -7.69 -22.57
N TYR A 141 -25.77 -7.06 -23.68
CA TYR A 141 -26.47 -5.76 -23.65
C TYR A 141 -27.83 -5.88 -22.94
N LEU A 142 -28.60 -6.92 -23.25
CA LEU A 142 -29.88 -7.19 -22.60
C LEU A 142 -29.74 -7.49 -21.10
N LEU A 143 -28.74 -8.30 -20.71
CA LEU A 143 -28.43 -8.56 -19.31
C LEU A 143 -27.98 -7.30 -18.58
N ASN A 144 -27.14 -6.46 -19.20
CA ASN A 144 -26.69 -5.19 -18.63
C ASN A 144 -27.85 -4.20 -18.44
N MET A 145 -28.76 -4.08 -19.42
CA MET A 145 -29.99 -3.29 -19.30
C MET A 145 -30.86 -3.79 -18.12
N ALA A 146 -31.02 -5.10 -17.96
CA ALA A 146 -31.76 -5.70 -16.84
C ALA A 146 -31.08 -5.43 -15.48
N ILE A 147 -29.74 -5.48 -15.41
CA ILE A 147 -28.95 -5.17 -14.22
C ILE A 147 -29.08 -3.67 -13.86
N ARG A 148 -29.09 -2.76 -14.84
CA ARG A 148 -29.26 -1.32 -14.62
C ARG A 148 -30.58 -0.93 -13.96
N PHE A 149 -31.66 -1.69 -14.17
CA PHE A 149 -32.91 -1.56 -13.39
C PHE A 149 -32.80 -2.01 -11.92
N ARG A 150 -31.72 -2.72 -11.55
CA ARG A 150 -31.47 -3.30 -10.22
C ARG A 150 -30.26 -2.71 -9.50
N THR A 151 -29.44 -1.91 -10.16
CA THR A 151 -28.30 -1.22 -9.56
C THR A 151 -28.74 0.07 -8.87
N ALA A 152 -28.35 0.24 -7.61
CA ALA A 152 -28.60 1.47 -6.87
C ALA A 152 -27.75 2.64 -7.37
N TYR A 153 -28.13 3.86 -7.03
CA TYR A 153 -27.37 5.06 -7.40
C TYR A 153 -27.06 5.94 -6.19
N VAL A 154 -25.92 6.63 -6.27
CA VAL A 154 -25.57 7.68 -5.31
C VAL A 154 -26.28 8.99 -5.66
N SER A 155 -26.98 9.59 -4.71
CA SER A 155 -27.71 10.84 -4.91
C SER A 155 -26.76 12.03 -5.17
N PRO A 156 -26.94 12.84 -6.24
CA PRO A 156 -26.06 13.98 -6.51
C PRO A 156 -26.00 15.02 -5.38
N SER A 157 -27.13 15.30 -4.72
CA SER A 157 -27.22 16.28 -3.62
C SER A 157 -26.42 15.86 -2.39
N SER A 158 -26.33 14.56 -2.12
CA SER A 158 -25.58 14.00 -0.99
C SER A 158 -24.06 14.00 -1.18
N ARG A 159 -23.55 14.20 -2.41
CA ARG A 159 -22.10 14.22 -2.69
C ARG A 159 -21.36 15.38 -2.02
N VAL A 160 -22.06 16.46 -1.68
CA VAL A 160 -21.49 17.67 -1.07
C VAL A 160 -20.96 17.40 0.35
N PHE A 161 -21.46 16.37 1.05
CA PHE A 161 -21.02 15.99 2.39
C PHE A 161 -20.13 14.72 2.43
N GLY A 162 -19.53 14.33 1.30
CA GLY A 162 -18.54 13.23 1.22
C GLY A 162 -19.12 11.81 1.33
N ARG A 163 -20.14 11.59 2.18
CA ARG A 163 -20.95 10.36 2.19
C ARG A 163 -22.14 10.50 1.27
N GLY A 164 -21.95 10.07 0.03
CA GLY A 164 -23.05 9.95 -0.92
C GLY A 164 -24.09 8.94 -0.43
N GLU A 165 -25.35 9.36 -0.30
CA GLU A 165 -26.48 8.54 0.10
C GLU A 165 -26.87 7.61 -1.05
N LEU A 166 -26.96 6.31 -0.75
CA LEU A 166 -27.28 5.26 -1.71
C LEU A 166 -28.80 5.05 -1.78
N VAL A 167 -29.40 5.41 -2.91
CA VAL A 167 -30.85 5.28 -3.11
C VAL A 167 -31.19 3.85 -3.55
N MET A 168 -31.77 3.09 -2.61
CA MET A 168 -32.15 1.68 -2.76
C MET A 168 -33.64 1.47 -3.09
N ASP A 169 -34.38 2.50 -3.55
CA ASP A 169 -35.79 2.34 -3.96
C ASP A 169 -35.90 1.98 -5.45
N SER A 170 -36.33 0.74 -5.72
CA SER A 170 -36.58 0.23 -7.09
C SER A 170 -37.42 1.15 -7.98
N ARG A 171 -38.41 1.88 -7.44
CA ARG A 171 -39.25 2.79 -8.23
C ARG A 171 -38.48 4.05 -8.63
N GLN A 172 -37.61 4.55 -7.74
CA GLN A 172 -36.77 5.71 -8.00
C GLN A 172 -35.62 5.37 -8.95
N ILE A 173 -35.01 4.20 -8.80
CA ILE A 173 -34.01 3.65 -9.73
C ILE A 173 -34.61 3.54 -11.14
N ALA A 174 -35.74 2.85 -11.29
CA ALA A 174 -36.41 2.67 -12.58
C ALA A 174 -36.82 4.01 -13.22
N ARG A 175 -37.47 4.92 -12.47
CA ARG A 175 -37.87 6.24 -12.98
C ARG A 175 -36.67 7.08 -13.41
N ARG A 176 -35.55 7.03 -12.69
CA ARG A 176 -34.32 7.74 -13.06
C ARG A 176 -33.75 7.17 -14.36
N TYR A 177 -33.57 5.85 -14.41
CA TYR A 177 -32.96 5.16 -15.55
C TYR A 177 -33.78 5.34 -16.85
N LEU A 178 -35.11 5.19 -16.77
CA LEU A 178 -36.04 5.43 -17.88
C LEU A 178 -35.96 6.85 -18.46
N ARG A 179 -35.55 7.85 -17.66
CA ARG A 179 -35.48 9.26 -18.07
C ARG A 179 -34.11 9.65 -18.66
N SER A 180 -33.03 8.90 -18.39
CA SER A 180 -31.66 9.31 -18.76
C SER A 180 -30.97 8.38 -19.76
N GLU A 181 -30.82 7.09 -19.44
CA GLU A 181 -29.91 6.19 -20.17
C GLU A 181 -30.64 5.03 -20.88
N PHE A 182 -31.88 4.73 -20.47
CA PHE A 182 -32.66 3.62 -21.02
C PHE A 182 -32.83 3.64 -22.55
N PHE A 183 -33.12 4.80 -23.15
CA PHE A 183 -33.34 4.87 -24.61
C PHE A 183 -32.07 4.52 -25.40
N LEU A 184 -30.91 4.98 -24.92
CA LEU A 184 -29.61 4.67 -25.51
C LEU A 184 -29.29 3.17 -25.38
N ASP A 185 -29.46 2.61 -24.17
CA ASP A 185 -29.27 1.17 -23.92
C ASP A 185 -30.23 0.32 -24.78
N LEU A 186 -31.49 0.74 -24.91
CA LEU A 186 -32.50 0.06 -25.73
C LEU A 186 -32.08 0.02 -27.20
N VAL A 187 -31.77 1.18 -27.80
CA VAL A 187 -31.35 1.25 -29.22
C VAL A 187 -30.09 0.43 -29.47
N ALA A 188 -29.13 0.44 -28.53
CA ALA A 188 -27.92 -0.38 -28.62
C ALA A 188 -28.21 -1.89 -28.50
N THR A 189 -29.25 -2.30 -27.77
CA THR A 189 -29.62 -3.71 -27.52
C THR A 189 -30.42 -4.35 -28.68
N LEU A 190 -31.02 -3.57 -29.57
CA LEU A 190 -31.82 -4.13 -30.67
C LEU A 190 -30.96 -4.98 -31.64
N PRO A 191 -31.48 -6.11 -32.16
CA PRO A 191 -30.77 -6.94 -33.15
C PRO A 191 -31.14 -6.54 -34.60
N LEU A 192 -31.00 -5.26 -34.97
CA LEU A 192 -31.47 -4.76 -36.27
C LEU A 192 -30.75 -5.41 -37.48
N PRO A 193 -29.42 -5.58 -37.53
CA PRO A 193 -28.73 -6.27 -38.63
C PRO A 193 -29.25 -7.69 -38.85
N GLN A 194 -29.50 -8.44 -37.77
CA GLN A 194 -30.05 -9.80 -37.86
C GLN A 194 -31.47 -9.79 -38.45
N ILE A 195 -32.32 -8.84 -38.05
CA ILE A 195 -33.66 -8.69 -38.62
C ILE A 195 -33.60 -8.38 -40.12
N VAL A 196 -32.70 -7.48 -40.54
CA VAL A 196 -32.58 -7.10 -41.95
C VAL A 196 -32.09 -8.29 -42.80
N ILE A 197 -31.01 -8.95 -42.37
CA ILE A 197 -30.38 -10.05 -43.13
C ILE A 197 -31.33 -11.25 -43.27
N TRP A 198 -32.02 -11.64 -42.20
CA TRP A 198 -32.80 -12.89 -42.18
C TRP A 198 -34.27 -12.73 -42.57
N PHE A 199 -34.87 -11.54 -42.44
CA PHE A 199 -36.28 -11.32 -42.76
C PHE A 199 -36.50 -10.35 -43.92
N ILE A 200 -35.74 -9.25 -43.99
CA ILE A 200 -35.99 -8.19 -45.00
C ILE A 200 -35.33 -8.51 -46.34
N MET A 201 -34.05 -8.90 -46.35
CA MET A 201 -33.34 -9.22 -47.61
C MET A 201 -33.99 -10.38 -48.39
N PRO A 202 -34.39 -11.52 -47.77
CA PRO A 202 -35.00 -12.61 -48.52
C PRO A 202 -36.37 -12.23 -49.11
N ALA A 203 -37.13 -11.39 -48.41
CA ALA A 203 -38.46 -10.95 -48.84
C ALA A 203 -38.43 -9.97 -50.03
N ILE A 204 -37.37 -9.17 -50.17
CA ILE A 204 -37.26 -8.11 -51.20
C ILE A 204 -36.46 -8.55 -52.44
N ARG A 205 -35.79 -9.71 -52.39
CA ARG A 205 -34.83 -10.22 -53.39
C ARG A 205 -35.35 -10.30 -54.85
N SER A 206 -36.65 -10.20 -55.10
CA SER A 206 -37.24 -10.30 -56.44
C SER A 206 -37.31 -8.98 -57.24
N SER A 207 -37.34 -7.81 -56.61
CA SER A 207 -37.70 -6.55 -57.29
C SER A 207 -36.53 -5.57 -57.55
N HIS A 208 -35.82 -5.10 -56.52
CA HIS A 208 -34.75 -4.10 -56.65
C HIS A 208 -33.58 -4.34 -55.67
N SER A 209 -32.44 -4.81 -56.17
CA SER A 209 -31.21 -5.13 -55.40
C SER A 209 -30.43 -3.90 -54.90
N ASP A 210 -30.71 -2.71 -55.42
CA ASP A 210 -29.92 -1.51 -55.15
C ASP A 210 -30.21 -0.83 -53.81
N HIS A 211 -31.44 -0.97 -53.29
CA HIS A 211 -31.84 -0.31 -52.04
C HIS A 211 -31.51 -1.15 -50.79
N THR A 212 -31.39 -2.47 -50.91
CA THR A 212 -31.19 -3.38 -49.77
C THR A 212 -29.79 -3.28 -49.18
N ASN A 213 -28.76 -3.12 -50.01
CA ASN A 213 -27.37 -3.06 -49.54
C ASN A 213 -27.11 -1.73 -48.80
N ASN A 214 -27.55 -0.60 -49.38
CA ASN A 214 -27.41 0.71 -48.74
C ASN A 214 -28.20 0.79 -47.42
N ALA A 215 -29.36 0.13 -47.34
CA ALA A 215 -30.15 0.06 -46.10
C ALA A 215 -29.47 -0.76 -45.00
N LEU A 216 -28.83 -1.90 -45.33
CA LEU A 216 -28.01 -2.67 -44.38
C LEU A 216 -26.90 -1.80 -43.77
N VAL A 217 -26.13 -1.13 -44.63
CA VAL A 217 -24.98 -0.31 -44.23
C VAL A 217 -25.43 0.81 -43.28
N LEU A 218 -26.51 1.52 -43.64
CA LEU A 218 -27.11 2.54 -42.80
C LEU A 218 -27.54 1.99 -41.43
N ILE A 219 -28.14 0.80 -41.37
CA ILE A 219 -28.60 0.17 -40.13
C ILE A 219 -27.43 -0.28 -39.26
N VAL A 220 -26.38 -0.86 -39.83
CA VAL A 220 -25.14 -1.23 -39.10
C VAL A 220 -24.49 0.02 -38.50
N LEU A 221 -24.34 1.11 -39.29
CA LEU A 221 -23.79 2.38 -38.80
C LEU A 221 -24.65 3.02 -37.71
N LEU A 222 -25.98 3.01 -37.87
CA LEU A 222 -26.93 3.55 -36.89
C LEU A 222 -26.85 2.84 -35.53
N GLN A 223 -26.52 1.55 -35.51
CA GLN A 223 -26.31 0.79 -34.27
C GLN A 223 -24.92 0.94 -33.67
N TYR A 224 -23.91 1.07 -34.52
CA TYR A 224 -22.51 1.20 -34.11
C TYR A 224 -22.29 2.43 -33.22
N VAL A 225 -22.93 3.57 -33.56
CA VAL A 225 -22.76 4.84 -32.83
C VAL A 225 -23.25 4.77 -31.36
N PRO A 226 -24.47 4.34 -31.03
CA PRO A 226 -24.91 4.11 -29.64
C PRO A 226 -24.00 3.17 -28.86
N ARG A 227 -23.51 2.09 -29.49
CA ARG A 227 -22.63 1.09 -28.87
C ARG A 227 -21.27 1.66 -28.51
N LEU A 228 -20.67 2.43 -29.42
CA LEU A 228 -19.44 3.17 -29.16
C LEU A 228 -19.64 4.20 -28.05
N TYR A 229 -20.75 4.93 -28.07
CA TYR A 229 -21.06 5.94 -27.05
C TYR A 229 -21.17 5.32 -25.63
N LEU A 230 -21.73 4.12 -25.49
CA LEU A 230 -21.87 3.42 -24.19
C LEU A 230 -20.53 3.09 -23.49
N ILE A 231 -19.42 3.02 -24.23
CA ILE A 231 -18.10 2.74 -23.64
C ILE A 231 -17.60 3.91 -22.79
N PHE A 232 -17.93 5.16 -23.13
CA PHE A 232 -17.48 6.36 -22.39
C PHE A 232 -18.06 6.46 -20.96
N PRO A 233 -19.39 6.38 -20.71
CA PRO A 233 -19.92 6.41 -19.35
C PRO A 233 -19.49 5.17 -18.55
N LEU A 234 -19.40 3.99 -19.18
CA LEU A 234 -18.97 2.74 -18.52
C LEU A 234 -17.51 2.82 -18.06
N SER A 235 -16.59 3.22 -18.93
CA SER A 235 -15.18 3.40 -18.58
C SER A 235 -15.00 4.51 -17.53
N SER A 236 -15.76 5.61 -17.62
CA SER A 236 -15.75 6.66 -16.59
C SER A 236 -16.22 6.15 -15.21
N GLN A 237 -17.21 5.26 -15.16
CA GLN A 237 -17.66 4.62 -13.91
C GLN A 237 -16.58 3.71 -13.33
N ILE A 238 -15.94 2.87 -14.15
CA ILE A 238 -14.84 1.99 -13.71
C ILE A 238 -13.66 2.82 -13.19
N ILE A 239 -13.22 3.85 -13.93
CA ILE A 239 -12.12 4.74 -13.52
C ILE A 239 -12.44 5.44 -12.18
N LYS A 240 -13.68 5.90 -11.98
CA LYS A 240 -14.08 6.54 -10.70
C LYS A 240 -14.12 5.58 -9.52
N ALA A 241 -14.37 4.29 -9.76
CA ALA A 241 -14.41 3.28 -8.70
C ALA A 241 -13.04 2.67 -8.39
N THR A 242 -12.21 2.40 -9.40
CA THR A 242 -10.93 1.69 -9.24
C THR A 242 -9.68 2.49 -9.60
N GLY A 243 -9.81 3.79 -9.87
CA GLY A 243 -8.72 4.71 -10.27
C GLY A 243 -8.19 4.48 -11.69
N LEU A 244 -8.18 3.23 -12.15
CA LEU A 244 -7.71 2.76 -13.45
C LEU A 244 -8.75 1.80 -14.06
N VAL A 245 -8.83 1.74 -15.39
CA VAL A 245 -9.68 0.78 -16.12
C VAL A 245 -9.25 -0.66 -15.84
N THR A 246 -7.92 -0.89 -15.85
CA THR A 246 -7.29 -2.20 -15.71
C THR A 246 -6.45 -2.29 -14.43
N LYS A 247 -6.35 -3.48 -13.84
CA LYS A 247 -5.54 -3.72 -12.62
C LYS A 247 -4.02 -3.53 -12.82
N THR A 248 -3.53 -3.56 -14.07
CA THR A 248 -2.11 -3.38 -14.41
C THR A 248 -1.93 -2.34 -15.52
N ALA A 249 -0.78 -1.65 -15.51
CA ALA A 249 -0.40 -0.67 -16.54
C ALA A 249 -0.24 -1.32 -17.92
N TRP A 250 0.33 -2.53 -17.99
CA TRP A 250 0.47 -3.30 -19.24
C TRP A 250 -0.88 -3.64 -19.88
N ALA A 251 -1.91 -3.97 -19.08
CA ALA A 251 -3.26 -4.17 -19.62
C ALA A 251 -3.88 -2.85 -20.11
N GLY A 252 -3.54 -1.71 -19.51
CA GLY A 252 -3.96 -0.38 -19.97
C GLY A 252 -3.32 0.01 -21.30
N ALA A 253 -2.03 -0.29 -21.47
CA ALA A 253 -1.32 -0.18 -22.74
C ALA A 253 -1.97 -1.08 -23.83
N ALA A 254 -2.15 -2.36 -23.54
CA ALA A 254 -2.77 -3.31 -24.47
C ALA A 254 -4.21 -2.91 -24.85
N TYR A 255 -4.99 -2.37 -23.93
CA TYR A 255 -6.33 -1.81 -24.19
C TYR A 255 -6.30 -0.65 -25.18
N ASN A 256 -5.35 0.30 -25.04
CA ASN A 256 -5.21 1.41 -25.98
C ASN A 256 -4.77 0.94 -27.38
N LEU A 257 -3.86 -0.03 -27.45
CA LEU A 257 -3.49 -0.66 -28.71
C LEU A 257 -4.69 -1.37 -29.36
N LEU A 258 -5.50 -2.09 -28.58
CA LEU A 258 -6.70 -2.78 -29.06
C LEU A 258 -7.73 -1.79 -29.66
N LEU A 259 -7.96 -0.64 -29.02
CA LEU A 259 -8.84 0.40 -29.56
C LEU A 259 -8.30 0.99 -30.88
N TYR A 260 -6.98 1.16 -31.00
CA TYR A 260 -6.36 1.62 -32.24
C TYR A 260 -6.47 0.56 -33.38
N MET A 261 -6.23 -0.72 -33.06
CA MET A 261 -6.45 -1.83 -34.00
C MET A 261 -7.92 -1.93 -34.43
N LEU A 262 -8.86 -1.68 -33.51
CA LEU A 262 -10.29 -1.65 -33.80
C LEU A 262 -10.67 -0.51 -34.76
N ALA A 263 -10.11 0.69 -34.56
CA ALA A 263 -10.32 1.80 -35.48
C ALA A 263 -9.79 1.49 -36.90
N SER A 264 -8.64 0.81 -36.99
CA SER A 264 -8.08 0.32 -38.27
C SER A 264 -9.01 -0.69 -38.95
N HIS A 265 -9.52 -1.67 -38.19
CA HIS A 265 -10.48 -2.66 -38.69
C HIS A 265 -11.75 -2.01 -39.26
N VAL A 266 -12.34 -1.06 -38.52
CA VAL A 266 -13.52 -0.30 -38.97
C VAL A 266 -13.22 0.47 -40.26
N LEU A 267 -12.06 1.13 -40.34
CA LEU A 267 -11.65 1.88 -41.53
C LEU A 267 -11.42 0.96 -42.75
N GLY A 268 -10.72 -0.15 -42.56
CA GLY A 268 -10.45 -1.14 -43.61
C GLY A 268 -11.72 -1.80 -44.14
N ALA A 269 -12.65 -2.17 -43.25
CA ALA A 269 -13.96 -2.70 -43.62
C ALA A 269 -14.81 -1.68 -44.38
N SER A 270 -14.78 -0.41 -43.96
CA SER A 270 -15.47 0.68 -44.66
C SER A 270 -14.88 0.92 -46.06
N TRP A 271 -13.56 0.86 -46.20
CA TRP A 271 -12.89 0.97 -47.50
C TRP A 271 -13.18 -0.22 -48.42
N TYR A 272 -13.29 -1.44 -47.90
CA TYR A 272 -13.73 -2.60 -48.67
C TYR A 272 -15.13 -2.40 -49.26
N LEU A 273 -16.10 -2.02 -48.42
CA LEU A 273 -17.47 -1.77 -48.83
C LEU A 273 -17.56 -0.67 -49.90
N LEU A 274 -16.90 0.47 -49.69
CA LEU A 274 -16.86 1.55 -50.66
C LEU A 274 -16.17 1.13 -51.98
N SER A 275 -15.20 0.19 -51.91
CA SER A 275 -14.60 -0.41 -53.12
C SER A 275 -15.60 -1.27 -53.90
N ILE A 276 -16.42 -2.07 -53.20
CA ILE A 276 -17.52 -2.83 -53.81
C ILE A 276 -18.55 -1.89 -54.44
N GLU A 277 -18.98 -0.84 -53.74
CA GLU A 277 -19.92 0.16 -54.27
C GLU A 277 -19.35 0.90 -55.49
N ARG A 278 -18.06 1.25 -55.48
CA ARG A 278 -17.39 1.88 -56.62
C ARG A 278 -17.33 0.95 -57.83
N HIS A 279 -17.02 -0.34 -57.62
CA HIS A 279 -16.99 -1.36 -58.68
C HIS A 279 -18.39 -1.63 -59.25
N ALA A 280 -19.41 -1.76 -58.38
CA ALA A 280 -20.80 -1.88 -58.80
C ALA A 280 -21.28 -0.65 -59.57
N THR A 281 -20.80 0.55 -59.23
CA THR A 281 -21.10 1.79 -59.97
C THR A 281 -20.54 1.76 -61.39
N CYS A 282 -19.32 1.24 -61.60
CA CYS A 282 -18.76 1.04 -62.93
C CYS A 282 -19.65 0.10 -63.76
N TRP A 283 -19.96 -1.09 -63.24
CA TRP A 283 -20.80 -2.07 -63.95
C TRP A 283 -22.19 -1.52 -64.28
N LYS A 284 -22.83 -0.79 -63.36
CA LYS A 284 -24.14 -0.16 -63.58
C LYS A 284 -24.08 0.94 -64.64
N SER A 285 -22.98 1.69 -64.72
CA SER A 285 -22.76 2.72 -65.73
C SER A 285 -22.63 2.10 -67.12
N GLU A 286 -21.70 1.16 -67.30
CA GLU A 286 -21.49 0.51 -68.60
C GLU A 286 -22.70 -0.33 -69.05
N CYS A 287 -23.37 -1.04 -68.13
CA CYS A 287 -24.61 -1.77 -68.42
C CYS A 287 -25.74 -0.84 -68.92
N ARG A 288 -25.83 0.41 -68.44
CA ARG A 288 -26.81 1.38 -68.96
C ARG A 288 -26.45 1.92 -70.35
N ASN A 289 -25.15 1.91 -70.69
CA ASN A 289 -24.63 2.39 -71.97
C ASN A 289 -24.56 1.29 -73.04
N GLU A 290 -24.78 0.02 -72.68
CA GLU A 290 -24.72 -1.13 -73.60
C GLU A 290 -26.09 -1.41 -74.24
N ILE A 291 -26.22 -1.06 -75.54
CA ILE A 291 -27.52 -1.01 -76.24
C ILE A 291 -27.72 -2.16 -77.24
N LEU A 292 -26.66 -2.79 -77.77
CA LEU A 292 -26.73 -3.92 -78.72
C LEU A 292 -25.61 -4.95 -78.43
N PRO A 293 -25.80 -6.26 -78.75
CA PRO A 293 -26.98 -6.88 -79.38
C PRO A 293 -28.05 -7.35 -78.37
N VAL A 294 -27.70 -7.56 -77.10
CA VAL A 294 -28.64 -7.86 -76.01
C VAL A 294 -28.59 -6.73 -75.00
N LYS A 295 -29.72 -6.07 -74.76
CA LYS A 295 -29.81 -4.97 -73.79
C LYS A 295 -29.46 -5.47 -72.38
N CYS A 296 -28.46 -4.87 -71.75
CA CYS A 296 -28.11 -5.22 -70.38
C CYS A 296 -29.23 -4.82 -69.41
N VAL A 297 -29.59 -5.73 -68.50
CA VAL A 297 -30.54 -5.51 -67.42
C VAL A 297 -29.77 -5.58 -66.11
N LEU A 298 -29.98 -4.61 -65.20
CA LEU A 298 -29.23 -4.54 -63.93
C LEU A 298 -29.30 -5.82 -63.08
N LYS A 299 -30.37 -6.63 -63.25
CA LYS A 299 -30.50 -7.94 -62.59
C LYS A 299 -29.44 -8.97 -63.03
N TYR A 300 -28.90 -8.87 -64.26
CA TYR A 300 -27.88 -9.77 -64.79
C TYR A 300 -26.51 -9.65 -64.07
N LEU A 301 -26.31 -8.53 -63.36
CA LEU A 301 -25.12 -8.27 -62.55
C LEU A 301 -25.15 -9.02 -61.19
N ASP A 302 -26.30 -9.56 -60.78
CA ASP A 302 -26.48 -10.35 -59.55
C ASP A 302 -26.36 -11.86 -59.84
N CYS A 303 -25.57 -12.57 -59.04
CA CYS A 303 -25.38 -14.02 -59.15
C CYS A 303 -26.69 -14.82 -59.01
N GLY A 304 -27.73 -14.25 -58.41
CA GLY A 304 -29.07 -14.85 -58.37
C GLY A 304 -29.69 -15.12 -59.76
N THR A 305 -29.12 -14.56 -60.83
CA THR A 305 -29.58 -14.77 -62.22
C THR A 305 -28.66 -15.66 -63.06
N LEU A 306 -27.68 -16.34 -62.47
CA LEU A 306 -26.73 -17.23 -63.17
C LEU A 306 -27.42 -18.26 -64.09
N ASN A 307 -28.55 -18.82 -63.66
CA ASN A 307 -29.30 -19.87 -64.38
C ASN A 307 -30.29 -19.31 -65.43
N ASN A 308 -30.25 -18.02 -65.77
CA ASN A 308 -31.16 -17.42 -66.74
C ASN A 308 -30.56 -17.43 -68.16
N ASP A 309 -31.25 -18.05 -69.11
CA ASP A 309 -30.80 -18.17 -70.52
C ASP A 309 -30.47 -16.82 -71.17
N ASP A 310 -31.22 -15.77 -70.85
CA ASP A 310 -31.00 -14.44 -71.43
C ASP A 310 -29.74 -13.75 -70.86
N ARG A 311 -29.37 -14.05 -69.60
CA ARG A 311 -28.08 -13.64 -69.04
C ARG A 311 -26.95 -14.38 -69.75
N MET A 312 -27.08 -15.68 -69.96
CA MET A 312 -26.05 -16.50 -70.63
C MET A 312 -25.76 -16.02 -72.06
N LYS A 313 -26.79 -15.58 -72.80
CA LYS A 313 -26.63 -14.93 -74.11
C LYS A 313 -25.91 -13.58 -73.99
N TRP A 314 -26.31 -12.73 -73.05
CA TRP A 314 -25.71 -11.42 -72.81
C TRP A 314 -24.22 -11.51 -72.45
N VAL A 315 -23.85 -12.42 -71.53
CA VAL A 315 -22.45 -12.64 -71.06
C VAL A 315 -21.48 -12.91 -72.21
N ASN A 316 -21.90 -13.66 -73.25
CA ASN A 316 -21.03 -13.94 -74.40
C ASN A 316 -20.81 -12.73 -75.34
N THR A 317 -21.52 -11.62 -75.12
CA THR A 317 -21.52 -10.43 -75.99
C THR A 317 -21.21 -9.13 -75.28
N THR A 318 -21.07 -9.13 -73.94
CA THR A 318 -20.93 -7.91 -73.14
C THR A 318 -19.49 -7.40 -73.10
N SER A 319 -19.36 -6.08 -73.11
CA SER A 319 -18.13 -5.32 -72.90
C SER A 319 -17.97 -4.79 -71.47
N VAL A 320 -18.97 -5.01 -70.59
CA VAL A 320 -19.05 -4.41 -69.26
C VAL A 320 -17.90 -4.84 -68.35
N PHE A 321 -17.52 -6.12 -68.38
CA PHE A 321 -16.45 -6.64 -67.53
C PHE A 321 -15.08 -6.11 -67.94
N ASP A 322 -14.79 -6.07 -69.24
CA ASP A 322 -13.50 -5.58 -69.78
C ASP A 322 -13.31 -4.08 -69.54
N LYS A 323 -14.35 -3.28 -69.80
CA LYS A 323 -14.31 -1.82 -69.57
C LYS A 323 -14.25 -1.42 -68.10
N CYS A 324 -14.57 -2.32 -67.19
CA CYS A 324 -14.44 -2.11 -65.75
C CYS A 324 -13.23 -2.83 -65.15
N ASN A 325 -12.36 -3.44 -65.94
CA ASN A 325 -11.09 -4.00 -65.48
C ASN A 325 -10.04 -2.86 -65.33
N PRO A 326 -9.53 -2.57 -64.11
CA PRO A 326 -8.62 -1.45 -63.85
C PRO A 326 -7.27 -1.52 -64.59
N GLU A 327 -6.90 -2.65 -65.20
CA GLU A 327 -5.67 -2.75 -66.00
C GLU A 327 -5.86 -2.31 -67.47
N ASN A 328 -7.08 -2.46 -68.00
CA ASN A 328 -7.41 -2.13 -69.40
C ASN A 328 -8.32 -0.89 -69.54
N SER A 329 -9.00 -0.47 -68.48
CA SER A 329 -10.03 0.58 -68.53
C SER A 329 -9.44 1.99 -68.52
N THR A 330 -9.50 2.69 -69.65
CA THR A 330 -9.26 4.15 -69.73
C THR A 330 -10.50 4.99 -69.41
N SER A 331 -11.68 4.39 -69.28
CA SER A 331 -12.98 5.08 -69.16
C SER A 331 -13.41 5.40 -67.73
N PHE A 332 -13.12 4.55 -66.74
CA PHE A 332 -13.61 4.70 -65.37
C PHE A 332 -12.48 4.86 -64.35
N ASN A 333 -12.39 6.04 -63.72
CA ASN A 333 -11.40 6.30 -62.68
C ASN A 333 -11.85 5.71 -61.32
N TYR A 334 -11.14 4.70 -60.84
CA TYR A 334 -11.40 4.07 -59.55
C TYR A 334 -10.85 4.84 -58.32
N GLY A 335 -9.96 5.82 -58.54
CA GLY A 335 -9.38 6.66 -57.49
C GLY A 335 -8.84 5.86 -56.30
N LEU A 336 -9.28 6.23 -55.10
CA LEU A 336 -8.84 5.64 -53.83
C LEU A 336 -9.10 4.12 -53.71
N PHE A 337 -10.05 3.60 -54.47
CA PHE A 337 -10.48 2.21 -54.42
C PHE A 337 -9.81 1.33 -55.49
N GLY A 338 -9.02 1.92 -56.39
CA GLY A 338 -8.37 1.20 -57.51
C GLY A 338 -7.50 0.03 -57.05
N ASN A 339 -6.79 0.18 -55.93
CA ASN A 339 -5.93 -0.88 -55.38
C ASN A 339 -6.72 -2.12 -54.90
N ALA A 340 -7.97 -1.96 -54.45
CA ALA A 340 -8.82 -3.08 -54.04
C ALA A 340 -9.22 -3.95 -55.24
N VAL A 341 -9.58 -3.30 -56.35
CA VAL A 341 -10.02 -3.96 -57.58
C VAL A 341 -8.81 -4.56 -58.30
N LYS A 342 -7.72 -3.80 -58.47
CA LYS A 342 -6.50 -4.27 -59.15
C LYS A 342 -5.89 -5.51 -58.49
N ASN A 343 -5.87 -5.56 -57.16
CA ASN A 343 -5.31 -6.70 -56.43
C ASN A 343 -6.35 -7.81 -56.16
N ASN A 344 -7.51 -7.79 -56.85
CA ASN A 344 -8.59 -8.78 -56.74
C ASN A 344 -9.11 -9.03 -55.31
N VAL A 345 -8.97 -8.05 -54.40
CA VAL A 345 -9.41 -8.13 -52.99
C VAL A 345 -10.94 -8.29 -52.89
N VAL A 346 -11.64 -7.75 -53.88
CA VAL A 346 -13.10 -7.81 -54.03
C VAL A 346 -13.63 -9.24 -54.27
N SER A 347 -12.81 -10.12 -54.83
CA SER A 347 -13.14 -11.52 -55.19
C SER A 347 -12.31 -12.58 -54.46
N SER A 348 -11.38 -12.20 -53.58
CA SER A 348 -10.52 -13.15 -52.85
C SER A 348 -11.23 -13.77 -51.62
N THR A 349 -10.57 -14.74 -50.99
CA THR A 349 -11.14 -15.45 -49.83
C THR A 349 -11.25 -14.54 -48.61
N PHE A 350 -12.12 -14.88 -47.66
CA PHE A 350 -12.40 -14.05 -46.48
C PHE A 350 -11.13 -13.64 -45.69
N ILE A 351 -10.20 -14.56 -45.48
CA ILE A 351 -8.99 -14.31 -44.70
C ILE A 351 -8.06 -13.34 -45.45
N GLU A 352 -7.88 -13.53 -46.76
CA GLU A 352 -7.05 -12.67 -47.60
C GLU A 352 -7.61 -11.25 -47.68
N LYS A 353 -8.91 -11.11 -47.97
CA LYS A 353 -9.55 -9.78 -48.04
C LYS A 353 -9.56 -9.08 -46.69
N TYR A 354 -9.83 -9.79 -45.60
CA TYR A 354 -9.79 -9.23 -44.24
C TYR A 354 -8.39 -8.72 -43.86
N LEU A 355 -7.34 -9.55 -44.03
CA LEU A 355 -5.98 -9.16 -43.67
C LEU A 355 -5.48 -7.99 -44.53
N TYR A 356 -5.80 -7.98 -45.83
CA TYR A 356 -5.43 -6.90 -46.73
C TYR A 356 -6.11 -5.57 -46.34
N CYS A 357 -7.42 -5.60 -46.05
CA CYS A 357 -8.16 -4.41 -45.63
C CYS A 357 -7.74 -3.91 -44.24
N LEU A 358 -7.42 -4.81 -43.30
CA LEU A 358 -6.86 -4.45 -42.00
C LEU A 358 -5.48 -3.81 -42.13
N TRP A 359 -4.62 -4.33 -42.99
CA TRP A 359 -3.31 -3.73 -43.30
C TRP A 359 -3.47 -2.34 -43.90
N TRP A 360 -4.37 -2.18 -44.87
CA TRP A 360 -4.67 -0.88 -45.50
C TRP A 360 -5.18 0.15 -44.48
N GLY A 361 -6.06 -0.26 -43.56
CA GLY A 361 -6.51 0.59 -42.45
C GLY A 361 -5.37 1.00 -41.53
N LEU A 362 -4.44 0.07 -41.24
CA LEU A 362 -3.33 0.29 -40.30
C LEU A 362 -2.31 1.28 -40.88
N GLN A 363 -1.93 1.07 -42.14
CA GLN A 363 -1.06 1.95 -42.92
C GLN A 363 -1.59 3.38 -42.90
N ASN A 364 -2.88 3.56 -43.22
CA ASN A 364 -3.46 4.89 -43.33
C ASN A 364 -3.76 5.57 -41.99
N LEU A 365 -4.11 4.85 -40.92
CA LEU A 365 -4.25 5.46 -39.59
C LEU A 365 -2.91 5.81 -38.94
N SER A 366 -1.83 5.07 -39.25
CA SER A 366 -0.52 5.32 -38.62
C SER A 366 0.17 6.59 -39.12
N SER A 367 -0.36 7.21 -40.17
CA SER A 367 0.30 8.23 -41.01
C SER A 367 1.63 7.78 -41.66
N TYR A 368 2.19 6.63 -41.26
CA TYR A 368 3.43 6.08 -41.76
C TYR A 368 3.17 5.24 -43.02
N GLY A 369 3.69 5.70 -44.16
CA GLY A 369 3.44 5.06 -45.45
C GLY A 369 2.05 5.33 -46.02
N GLN A 370 1.35 6.38 -45.60
CA GLN A 370 0.14 6.86 -46.28
C GLN A 370 0.41 7.07 -47.78
N GLY A 371 -0.40 6.44 -48.63
CA GLY A 371 -0.30 6.47 -50.09
C GLY A 371 -1.65 6.76 -50.75
N LEU A 372 -2.44 7.66 -50.15
CA LEU A 372 -3.80 7.98 -50.55
C LEU A 372 -3.82 8.73 -51.89
N ASN A 373 -4.01 8.00 -52.99
CA ASN A 373 -4.28 8.59 -54.30
C ASN A 373 -5.80 8.77 -54.48
N THR A 374 -6.27 9.99 -54.77
CA THR A 374 -7.71 10.30 -54.88
C THR A 374 -8.06 10.78 -56.29
N SER A 375 -9.29 10.51 -56.74
CA SER A 375 -9.83 11.16 -57.94
C SER A 375 -10.35 12.57 -57.61
N THR A 376 -10.82 13.29 -58.63
CA THR A 376 -11.52 14.59 -58.48
C THR A 376 -12.92 14.48 -57.84
N PHE A 377 -13.32 13.29 -57.40
CA PHE A 377 -14.63 13.05 -56.79
C PHE A 377 -14.68 13.53 -55.34
N VAL A 378 -15.53 14.53 -55.08
CA VAL A 378 -15.63 15.25 -53.79
C VAL A 378 -15.69 14.33 -52.57
N TRP A 379 -16.46 13.23 -52.62
CA TRP A 379 -16.60 12.30 -51.50
C TRP A 379 -15.34 11.44 -51.25
N GLU A 380 -14.56 11.10 -52.29
CA GLU A 380 -13.26 10.44 -52.13
C GLU A 380 -12.25 11.39 -51.46
N THR A 381 -12.18 12.65 -51.91
CA THR A 381 -11.31 13.66 -51.31
C THR A 381 -11.70 13.94 -49.86
N ALA A 382 -13.00 14.08 -49.56
CA ALA A 382 -13.50 14.27 -48.19
C ALA A 382 -13.19 13.09 -47.28
N PHE A 383 -13.33 11.84 -47.77
CA PHE A 383 -12.97 10.64 -47.02
C PHE A 383 -11.46 10.56 -46.76
N ALA A 384 -10.61 10.90 -47.73
CA ALA A 384 -9.16 10.96 -47.54
C ALA A 384 -8.73 12.03 -46.52
N ILE A 385 -9.34 13.22 -46.55
CA ILE A 385 -9.12 14.27 -45.54
C ILE A 385 -9.52 13.79 -44.14
N LEU A 386 -10.67 13.12 -44.02
CA LEU A 386 -11.13 12.53 -42.76
C LEU A 386 -10.15 11.48 -42.22
N ILE A 387 -9.63 10.60 -43.08
CA ILE A 387 -8.62 9.59 -42.71
C ILE A 387 -7.34 10.26 -42.21
N ALA A 388 -6.85 11.30 -42.90
CA ALA A 388 -5.62 12.00 -42.50
C ALA A 388 -5.76 12.65 -41.12
N ILE A 389 -6.89 13.31 -40.85
CA ILE A 389 -7.18 13.96 -39.55
C ILE A 389 -7.36 12.90 -38.45
N LEU A 390 -8.15 11.86 -38.68
CA LEU A 390 -8.39 10.79 -37.69
C LEU A 390 -7.11 10.01 -37.38
N GLY A 391 -6.30 9.67 -38.38
CA GLY A 391 -5.02 8.99 -38.21
C GLY A 391 -4.08 9.78 -37.31
N LEU A 392 -3.86 11.07 -37.62
CA LEU A 392 -3.02 11.95 -36.83
C LEU A 392 -3.46 12.01 -35.35
N VAL A 393 -4.76 12.19 -35.09
CA VAL A 393 -5.30 12.30 -33.72
C VAL A 393 -5.21 10.97 -32.97
N LEU A 394 -5.61 9.85 -33.60
CA LEU A 394 -5.60 8.54 -32.97
C LEU A 394 -4.17 8.03 -32.70
N PHE A 395 -3.24 8.26 -33.61
CA PHE A 395 -1.83 7.88 -33.44
C PHE A 395 -1.14 8.73 -32.36
N ALA A 396 -1.38 10.04 -32.33
CA ALA A 396 -0.89 10.90 -31.24
C ALA A 396 -1.46 10.48 -29.86
N HIS A 397 -2.75 10.12 -29.80
CA HIS A 397 -3.38 9.64 -28.57
C HIS A 397 -2.80 8.29 -28.10
N LEU A 398 -2.55 7.36 -29.04
CA LEU A 398 -1.88 6.09 -28.75
C LEU A 398 -0.49 6.32 -28.13
N ILE A 399 0.34 7.16 -28.76
CA ILE A 399 1.69 7.46 -28.26
C ILE A 399 1.63 8.12 -26.86
N GLY A 400 0.79 9.14 -26.66
CA GLY A 400 0.67 9.86 -25.38
C GLY A 400 0.23 8.96 -24.22
N ASN A 401 -0.77 8.10 -24.46
CA ASN A 401 -1.22 7.13 -23.46
C ASN A 401 -0.15 6.08 -23.17
N MET A 402 0.50 5.52 -24.20
CA MET A 402 1.59 4.55 -24.04
C MET A 402 2.76 5.11 -23.24
N GLN A 403 3.17 6.35 -23.54
CA GLN A 403 4.22 7.05 -22.78
C GLN A 403 3.85 7.19 -21.31
N THR A 404 2.60 7.58 -21.01
CA THR A 404 2.12 7.75 -19.64
C THR A 404 2.17 6.44 -18.84
N TYR A 405 1.75 5.31 -19.44
CA TYR A 405 1.85 4.00 -18.79
C TYR A 405 3.30 3.56 -18.58
N LEU A 406 4.19 3.74 -19.56
CA LEU A 406 5.60 3.40 -19.41
C LEU A 406 6.27 4.24 -18.31
N GLN A 407 6.03 5.55 -18.29
CA GLN A 407 6.52 6.45 -17.25
C GLN A 407 6.01 6.04 -15.86
N SER A 408 4.73 5.66 -15.73
CA SER A 408 4.14 5.24 -14.43
C SER A 408 4.88 4.04 -13.80
N ILE A 409 5.47 3.16 -14.62
CA ILE A 409 6.26 2.02 -14.18
C ILE A 409 7.68 2.46 -13.78
N THR A 410 8.26 3.44 -14.49
CA THR A 410 9.64 3.87 -14.25
C THR A 410 9.81 4.90 -13.14
N VAL A 411 8.77 5.64 -12.72
CA VAL A 411 8.86 6.71 -11.69
C VAL A 411 9.73 6.32 -10.49
N ARG A 412 9.42 5.21 -9.81
CA ARG A 412 10.16 4.78 -8.60
C ARG A 412 11.61 4.40 -8.89
N LEU A 413 11.89 3.88 -10.08
CA LEU A 413 13.26 3.54 -10.51
C LEU A 413 14.05 4.81 -10.87
N GLU A 414 13.39 5.81 -11.45
CA GLU A 414 13.96 7.11 -11.79
C GLU A 414 14.22 7.96 -10.53
N GLU A 415 13.28 8.02 -9.59
CA GLU A 415 13.48 8.62 -8.26
C GLU A 415 14.72 8.06 -7.56
N TRP A 416 14.89 6.73 -7.54
CA TRP A 416 16.08 6.08 -7.00
C TRP A 416 17.36 6.47 -7.76
N ARG A 417 17.32 6.45 -9.10
CA ARG A 417 18.47 6.77 -9.96
C ARG A 417 18.91 8.22 -9.79
N LEU A 418 17.98 9.17 -9.71
CA LEU A 418 18.24 10.58 -9.45
C LEU A 418 18.84 10.75 -8.06
N LYS A 419 18.14 10.31 -7.00
CA LYS A 419 18.61 10.43 -5.61
C LYS A 419 20.00 9.81 -5.40
N ARG A 420 20.29 8.68 -6.05
CA ARG A 420 21.62 8.06 -6.04
C ARG A 420 22.66 8.92 -6.75
N ARG A 421 22.37 9.45 -7.95
CA ARG A 421 23.27 10.33 -8.71
C ARG A 421 23.61 11.58 -7.89
N ASP A 422 22.60 12.26 -7.37
CA ASP A 422 22.74 13.51 -6.63
C ASP A 422 23.58 13.30 -5.35
N THR A 423 23.37 12.17 -4.67
CA THR A 423 24.19 11.77 -3.50
C THR A 423 25.65 11.51 -3.91
N GLU A 424 25.92 10.76 -4.99
CA GLU A 424 27.29 10.53 -5.46
C GLU A 424 27.98 11.82 -5.89
N GLU A 425 27.28 12.71 -6.58
CA GLU A 425 27.82 13.99 -7.03
C GLU A 425 28.15 14.91 -5.84
N TRP A 426 27.25 15.01 -4.87
CA TRP A 426 27.50 15.70 -3.60
C TRP A 426 28.72 15.12 -2.84
N MET A 427 28.84 13.79 -2.75
CA MET A 427 30.00 13.12 -2.13
C MET A 427 31.32 13.31 -2.89
N ARG A 428 31.26 13.49 -4.22
CA ARG A 428 32.42 13.82 -5.05
C ARG A 428 32.83 15.27 -4.88
N HIS A 429 31.88 16.20 -4.94
CA HIS A 429 32.11 17.63 -4.75
C HIS A 429 32.67 17.95 -3.36
N ARG A 430 32.20 17.26 -2.31
CA ARG A 430 32.74 17.37 -0.94
C ARG A 430 34.02 16.54 -0.69
N GLN A 431 34.60 15.91 -1.71
CA GLN A 431 35.85 15.15 -1.64
C GLN A 431 35.90 14.08 -0.53
N LEU A 432 34.76 13.46 -0.19
CA LEU A 432 34.69 12.52 0.94
C LEU A 432 35.62 11.30 0.75
N PRO A 433 36.26 10.78 1.81
CA PRO A 433 37.03 9.54 1.77
C PRO A 433 36.20 8.33 1.31
N GLN A 434 36.83 7.36 0.66
CA GLN A 434 36.15 6.19 0.08
C GLN A 434 35.35 5.41 1.14
N ASP A 435 35.91 5.16 2.33
CA ASP A 435 35.24 4.45 3.43
C ASP A 435 33.96 5.17 3.90
N LEU A 436 33.96 6.51 3.86
CA LEU A 436 32.77 7.30 4.19
C LEU A 436 31.74 7.21 3.06
N ARG A 437 32.17 7.28 1.79
CA ARG A 437 31.29 7.09 0.63
C ARG A 437 30.61 5.73 0.64
N GLU A 438 31.34 4.66 0.97
CA GLU A 438 30.78 3.31 1.03
C GLU A 438 29.78 3.13 2.19
N ARG A 439 30.04 3.74 3.35
CA ARG A 439 29.05 3.79 4.44
C ARG A 439 27.79 4.57 4.05
N VAL A 440 27.93 5.72 3.38
CA VAL A 440 26.79 6.51 2.89
C VAL A 440 26.00 5.73 1.83
N ARG A 441 26.66 5.08 0.86
CA ARG A 441 26.02 4.20 -0.14
C ARG A 441 25.20 3.10 0.54
N ARG A 442 25.79 2.38 1.52
CA ARG A 442 25.12 1.31 2.25
C ARG A 442 23.90 1.83 3.01
N PHE A 443 24.02 2.99 3.68
CA PHE A 443 22.90 3.62 4.38
C PHE A 443 21.78 4.05 3.42
N VAL A 444 22.09 4.74 2.33
CA VAL A 444 21.09 5.20 1.35
C VAL A 444 20.40 4.02 0.65
N GLN A 445 21.14 2.95 0.33
CA GLN A 445 20.59 1.72 -0.21
C GLN A 445 19.67 1.01 0.80
N TYR A 446 20.09 0.87 2.06
CA TYR A 446 19.26 0.25 3.10
C TYR A 446 17.99 1.07 3.38
N LYS A 447 18.11 2.40 3.54
CA LYS A 447 16.95 3.29 3.72
C LYS A 447 15.98 3.17 2.55
N TRP A 448 16.46 3.07 1.31
CA TRP A 448 15.60 2.84 0.14
C TRP A 448 14.92 1.47 0.15
N LEU A 449 15.62 0.40 0.55
CA LEU A 449 15.03 -0.94 0.63
C LEU A 449 13.95 -1.04 1.72
N ALA A 450 14.18 -0.43 2.89
CA ALA A 450 13.23 -0.40 4.01
C ALA A 450 11.98 0.44 3.69
N THR A 451 12.17 1.69 3.23
CA THR A 451 11.07 2.67 3.06
C THR A 451 10.49 2.71 1.64
N ARG A 452 11.12 2.08 0.65
CA ARG A 452 10.85 2.26 -0.80
C ARG A 452 10.81 3.72 -1.27
N GLY A 453 11.58 4.59 -0.60
CA GLY A 453 11.64 6.01 -0.92
C GLY A 453 10.51 6.85 -0.32
N VAL A 454 9.63 6.24 0.48
CA VAL A 454 8.58 6.95 1.23
C VAL A 454 9.20 7.66 2.43
N ASP A 455 8.73 8.87 2.72
CA ASP A 455 9.08 9.60 3.93
C ASP A 455 7.95 9.47 4.96
N GLU A 456 8.18 8.67 6.00
CA GLU A 456 7.21 8.34 7.04
C GLU A 456 6.69 9.59 7.77
N GLU A 457 7.59 10.52 8.10
CA GLU A 457 7.22 11.79 8.77
C GLU A 457 6.28 12.62 7.90
N THR A 458 6.56 12.76 6.60
CA THR A 458 5.70 13.53 5.69
C THR A 458 4.29 12.94 5.57
N ILE A 459 4.15 11.60 5.56
CA ILE A 459 2.83 10.95 5.60
C ILE A 459 2.11 11.26 6.92
N LEU A 460 2.77 11.07 8.06
CA LEU A 460 2.18 11.29 9.38
C LEU A 460 1.78 12.77 9.60
N ARG A 461 2.55 13.73 9.07
CA ARG A 461 2.22 15.16 9.09
C ARG A 461 1.04 15.54 8.19
N GLY A 462 0.73 14.73 7.18
CA GLY A 462 -0.45 14.93 6.32
C GLY A 462 -1.77 14.44 6.92
N LEU A 463 -1.73 13.74 8.07
CA LEU A 463 -2.91 13.25 8.77
C LEU A 463 -3.39 14.21 9.86
N PRO A 464 -4.70 14.22 10.18
CA PRO A 464 -5.22 14.85 11.40
C PRO A 464 -4.49 14.35 12.65
N THR A 465 -4.31 15.22 13.64
CA THR A 465 -3.48 14.92 14.83
C THR A 465 -3.98 13.69 15.60
N ASP A 466 -5.29 13.47 15.68
CA ASP A 466 -5.89 12.31 16.36
C ASP A 466 -5.50 10.99 15.66
N LEU A 467 -5.65 10.91 14.32
CA LEU A 467 -5.24 9.71 13.56
C LEU A 467 -3.73 9.48 13.61
N ARG A 468 -2.93 10.56 13.63
CA ARG A 468 -1.47 10.46 13.79
C ARG A 468 -1.11 9.83 15.14
N ARG A 469 -1.76 10.27 16.23
CA ARG A 469 -1.59 9.71 17.57
C ARG A 469 -1.97 8.24 17.63
N ASP A 470 -3.16 7.88 17.12
CA ASP A 470 -3.63 6.49 17.11
C ASP A 470 -2.64 5.56 16.41
N ILE A 471 -2.13 5.97 15.24
CA ILE A 471 -1.13 5.23 14.47
C ILE A 471 0.20 5.13 15.22
N GLN A 472 0.72 6.24 15.75
CA GLN A 472 1.97 6.22 16.53
C GLN A 472 1.83 5.28 17.74
N CYS A 473 0.80 5.47 18.58
CA CYS A 473 0.55 4.65 19.75
C CYS A 473 0.43 3.16 19.41
N HIS A 474 -0.28 2.81 18.33
CA HIS A 474 -0.36 1.42 17.86
C HIS A 474 1.01 0.81 17.50
N LEU A 475 1.96 1.61 16.99
CA LEU A 475 3.30 1.15 16.60
C LEU A 475 4.28 1.09 17.78
N CYS A 476 4.17 1.96 18.79
CA CYS A 476 5.16 2.09 19.85
C CYS A 476 4.73 1.65 21.26
N LEU A 477 3.44 1.59 21.58
CA LEU A 477 2.97 1.42 22.97
C LEU A 477 3.53 0.16 23.65
N ASP A 478 3.57 -0.96 22.93
CA ASP A 478 4.12 -2.23 23.44
C ASP A 478 5.64 -2.22 23.60
N LEU A 479 6.36 -1.36 22.86
CA LEU A 479 7.81 -1.17 23.02
C LEU A 479 8.10 -0.24 24.21
N VAL A 480 7.33 0.84 24.37
CA VAL A 480 7.45 1.77 25.50
C VAL A 480 7.11 1.06 26.81
N ARG A 481 6.02 0.29 26.87
CA ARG A 481 5.60 -0.47 28.06
C ARG A 481 6.59 -1.56 28.51
N ARG A 482 7.54 -1.97 27.67
CA ARG A 482 8.64 -2.89 28.09
C ARG A 482 9.64 -2.24 29.02
N VAL A 483 9.79 -0.90 28.98
CA VAL A 483 10.57 -0.18 29.98
C VAL A 483 9.83 -0.26 31.32
N PRO A 484 10.40 -0.88 32.38
CA PRO A 484 9.66 -1.09 33.62
C PRO A 484 9.23 0.20 34.34
N PHE A 485 9.88 1.32 34.03
CA PHE A 485 9.49 2.64 34.52
C PHE A 485 8.21 3.16 33.83
N PHE A 486 8.15 3.06 32.49
CA PHE A 486 6.98 3.49 31.72
C PHE A 486 5.76 2.58 31.93
N SER A 487 5.95 1.28 32.19
CA SER A 487 4.84 0.35 32.50
C SER A 487 4.02 0.72 33.75
N GLN A 488 4.52 1.63 34.58
CA GLN A 488 3.86 2.12 35.79
C GLN A 488 3.24 3.51 35.64
N MET A 489 3.33 4.10 34.44
CA MET A 489 2.70 5.37 34.09
C MET A 489 1.25 5.18 33.66
N ASP A 490 0.49 6.26 33.77
CA ASP A 490 -0.83 6.44 33.22
C ASP A 490 -0.81 6.50 31.68
N ASP A 491 -1.85 5.95 31.03
CA ASP A 491 -1.87 5.81 29.57
C ASP A 491 -1.77 7.15 28.83
N GLN A 492 -2.32 8.24 29.38
CA GLN A 492 -2.17 9.59 28.83
C GLN A 492 -0.70 10.03 28.70
N LEU A 493 0.16 9.57 29.61
CA LEU A 493 1.58 9.86 29.60
C LEU A 493 2.33 8.96 28.61
N LEU A 494 1.92 7.69 28.48
CA LEU A 494 2.42 6.78 27.45
C LEU A 494 2.10 7.30 26.04
N ASP A 495 0.88 7.78 25.81
CA ASP A 495 0.47 8.38 24.54
C ASP A 495 1.29 9.65 24.22
N ALA A 496 1.56 10.49 25.22
CA ALA A 496 2.37 11.71 25.08
C ALA A 496 3.87 11.42 24.79
N ILE A 497 4.39 10.27 25.24
CA ILE A 497 5.70 9.73 24.83
C ILE A 497 5.62 9.19 23.40
N CYS A 498 4.58 8.42 23.08
CA CYS A 498 4.40 7.79 21.77
C CYS A 498 4.23 8.80 20.62
N GLU A 499 3.54 9.93 20.83
CA GLU A 499 3.46 11.02 19.83
C GLU A 499 4.83 11.63 19.48
N ARG A 500 5.84 11.50 20.37
CA ARG A 500 7.20 12.07 20.22
C ARG A 500 8.26 11.09 19.73
N LEU A 501 7.91 9.83 19.51
CA LEU A 501 8.85 8.84 18.98
C LEU A 501 9.09 9.05 17.47
N VAL A 502 10.37 9.05 17.08
CA VAL A 502 10.83 9.26 15.70
C VAL A 502 11.47 7.98 15.17
N SER A 503 11.23 7.65 13.90
CA SER A 503 11.83 6.49 13.21
C SER A 503 13.34 6.67 13.05
N SER A 504 14.13 5.66 13.46
CA SER A 504 15.60 5.66 13.43
C SER A 504 16.13 4.40 12.75
N LEU A 505 17.06 4.58 11.81
CA LEU A 505 17.64 3.52 10.98
C LEU A 505 19.16 3.52 11.12
N SER A 506 19.75 2.39 11.49
CA SER A 506 21.20 2.22 11.64
C SER A 506 21.71 1.07 10.77
N THR A 507 22.83 1.26 10.09
CA THR A 507 23.47 0.20 9.28
C THR A 507 24.47 -0.62 10.07
N GLN A 508 24.75 -1.84 9.62
CA GLN A 508 25.77 -2.71 10.21
C GLN A 508 27.12 -1.98 10.39
N GLY A 509 27.71 -2.13 11.58
CA GLY A 509 29.00 -1.58 11.96
C GLY A 509 28.98 -0.13 12.41
N THR A 510 27.82 0.54 12.41
CA THR A 510 27.67 1.88 13.00
C THR A 510 27.80 1.83 14.52
N TYR A 511 28.46 2.84 15.08
CA TYR A 511 28.44 3.11 16.52
C TYR A 511 27.36 4.15 16.75
N ILE A 512 26.37 3.82 17.58
CA ILE A 512 25.25 4.69 17.91
C ILE A 512 25.67 5.68 19.00
N VAL A 513 26.32 5.16 20.05
CA VAL A 513 26.94 5.95 21.11
C VAL A 513 28.19 5.22 21.60
N ARG A 514 29.21 5.92 22.09
CA ARG A 514 30.38 5.32 22.74
C ARG A 514 30.35 5.58 24.24
N GLU A 515 31.05 4.74 25.00
CA GLU A 515 31.23 4.96 26.44
C GLU A 515 31.91 6.32 26.67
N GLY A 516 31.24 7.20 27.44
CA GLY A 516 31.66 8.58 27.67
C GLY A 516 30.94 9.65 26.81
N ASP A 517 30.42 9.30 25.62
CA ASP A 517 29.71 10.24 24.76
C ASP A 517 28.39 10.72 25.42
N PRO A 518 27.94 11.96 25.16
CA PRO A 518 26.64 12.44 25.64
C PRO A 518 25.48 11.64 25.02
N VAL A 519 24.57 11.12 25.86
CA VAL A 519 23.36 10.44 25.39
C VAL A 519 22.31 11.49 25.02
N THR A 520 21.98 11.59 23.73
CA THR A 520 20.99 12.55 23.19
C THR A 520 19.61 11.95 22.92
N GLU A 521 19.53 10.62 22.77
CA GLU A 521 18.29 9.89 22.51
C GLU A 521 18.28 8.51 23.17
N MET A 522 17.08 8.04 23.53
CA MET A 522 16.79 6.70 24.01
C MET A 522 16.18 5.89 22.85
N LEU A 523 16.73 4.71 22.56
CA LEU A 523 16.32 3.89 21.42
C LEU A 523 15.55 2.65 21.85
N PHE A 524 14.47 2.34 21.14
CA PHE A 524 13.62 1.16 21.31
C PHE A 524 13.76 0.28 20.06
N ILE A 525 14.33 -0.92 20.20
CA ILE A 525 14.69 -1.75 19.05
C ILE A 525 13.45 -2.47 18.51
N ILE A 526 13.06 -2.17 17.27
CA ILE A 526 11.96 -2.84 16.57
C ILE A 526 12.49 -4.08 15.84
N ARG A 527 13.60 -3.93 15.11
CA ARG A 527 14.27 -5.01 14.37
C ARG A 527 15.78 -4.86 14.38
N GLY A 528 16.47 -5.97 14.13
CA GLY A 528 17.93 -6.03 14.10
C GLY A 528 18.55 -6.41 15.45
N LYS A 529 19.84 -6.11 15.62
CA LYS A 529 20.62 -6.52 16.79
C LYS A 529 21.73 -5.50 17.07
N LEU A 530 21.79 -5.03 18.32
CA LEU A 530 22.87 -4.16 18.80
C LEU A 530 23.78 -4.94 19.76
N GLU A 531 25.05 -4.58 19.79
CA GLU A 531 26.00 -4.94 20.83
C GLU A 531 26.17 -3.75 21.77
N SER A 532 25.99 -3.97 23.07
CA SER A 532 26.25 -2.99 24.12
C SER A 532 27.42 -3.48 24.96
N SER A 533 28.55 -2.77 24.93
CA SER A 533 29.77 -3.14 25.64
C SER A 533 30.26 -2.04 26.59
N THR A 534 30.94 -2.43 27.67
CA THR A 534 31.49 -1.48 28.65
C THR A 534 32.84 -1.91 29.15
N THR A 535 33.73 -0.93 29.33
CA THR A 535 35.07 -1.04 29.91
C THR A 535 35.11 -0.51 31.35
N ASN A 536 33.98 -0.05 31.88
CA ASN A 536 33.84 0.53 33.22
C ASN A 536 34.84 1.67 33.46
N GLY A 537 34.86 2.64 32.53
CA GLY A 537 35.77 3.77 32.54
C GLY A 537 37.22 3.41 32.18
N GLY A 538 37.43 2.47 31.25
CA GLY A 538 38.76 2.08 30.78
C GLY A 538 39.57 1.23 31.77
N ARG A 539 38.91 0.50 32.68
CA ARG A 539 39.59 -0.31 33.69
C ARG A 539 40.21 -1.56 33.07
N THR A 540 41.54 -1.66 33.13
CA THR A 540 42.28 -2.78 32.52
C THR A 540 41.79 -4.15 33.05
N GLY A 541 41.51 -5.06 32.12
CA GLY A 541 40.99 -6.40 32.43
C GLY A 541 39.47 -6.48 32.66
N PHE A 542 38.71 -5.39 32.55
CA PHE A 542 37.24 -5.43 32.59
C PHE A 542 36.64 -5.12 31.22
N PHE A 543 36.01 -6.10 30.60
CA PHE A 543 35.18 -5.94 29.40
C PHE A 543 33.93 -6.80 29.55
N ASN A 544 32.76 -6.19 29.41
CA ASN A 544 31.48 -6.88 29.42
C ASN A 544 30.69 -6.47 28.17
N SER A 545 30.16 -7.45 27.41
CA SER A 545 29.31 -7.18 26.25
C SER A 545 28.01 -7.97 26.31
N ILE A 546 26.92 -7.29 25.95
CA ILE A 546 25.55 -7.81 25.95
C ILE A 546 24.94 -7.55 24.58
N ASN A 547 24.19 -8.51 24.06
CA ASN A 547 23.48 -8.38 22.80
C ASN A 547 22.05 -7.92 23.04
N LEU A 548 21.69 -6.73 22.57
CA LEU A 548 20.32 -6.21 22.57
C LEU A 548 19.57 -6.72 21.33
N ARG A 549 18.31 -7.12 21.54
CA ARG A 549 17.41 -7.77 20.59
C ARG A 549 16.15 -6.94 20.35
N PRO A 550 15.28 -7.30 19.39
CA PRO A 550 13.95 -6.68 19.25
C PRO A 550 13.16 -6.69 20.56
N GLY A 551 12.64 -5.52 20.94
CA GLY A 551 11.97 -5.29 22.22
C GLY A 551 12.88 -4.83 23.36
N ASP A 552 14.21 -4.85 23.20
CA ASP A 552 15.14 -4.21 24.14
C ASP A 552 15.31 -2.71 23.81
N PHE A 553 15.93 -1.96 24.73
CA PHE A 553 16.18 -0.53 24.60
C PHE A 553 17.59 -0.15 25.07
N CYS A 554 18.05 1.06 24.74
CA CYS A 554 19.27 1.67 25.28
C CYS A 554 19.13 3.21 25.42
N GLY A 555 20.06 3.86 26.13
CA GLY A 555 19.96 5.27 26.52
C GLY A 555 19.16 5.50 27.81
N GLU A 556 19.08 4.47 28.68
CA GLU A 556 18.39 4.48 29.96
C GLU A 556 18.91 5.56 30.93
N GLU A 557 20.13 6.05 30.73
CA GLU A 557 20.72 7.19 31.42
C GLU A 557 19.84 8.46 31.34
N LEU A 558 19.13 8.67 30.22
CA LEU A 558 18.25 9.82 30.02
C LEU A 558 17.05 9.84 30.96
N LEU A 559 16.56 8.66 31.41
CA LEU A 559 15.46 8.58 32.38
C LEU A 559 15.86 9.22 33.71
N ALA A 560 17.10 9.01 34.15
CA ALA A 560 17.62 9.60 35.38
C ALA A 560 17.87 11.11 35.24
N TRP A 561 18.31 11.57 34.07
CA TRP A 561 18.54 12.99 33.81
C TRP A 561 17.23 13.78 33.69
N ALA A 562 16.26 13.30 32.90
CA ALA A 562 15.02 14.04 32.61
C ALA A 562 14.12 14.27 33.84
N LEU A 563 14.24 13.42 34.86
CA LEU A 563 13.47 13.50 36.12
C LEU A 563 14.14 14.39 37.19
N LEU A 564 15.35 14.92 36.94
CA LEU A 564 15.99 15.83 37.88
C LEU A 564 15.40 17.25 37.74
N PRO A 565 14.91 17.87 38.85
CA PRO A 565 14.23 19.17 38.82
C PRO A 565 15.16 20.30 38.36
N LYS A 566 16.47 20.14 38.57
CA LYS A 566 17.53 21.02 38.04
C LYS A 566 18.47 20.25 37.11
N SER A 567 17.89 19.49 36.17
CA SER A 567 18.66 18.85 35.10
C SER A 567 19.49 19.88 34.34
N THR A 568 20.81 19.79 34.50
CA THR A 568 21.79 20.68 33.87
C THR A 568 21.67 20.63 32.36
N LEU A 569 22.12 21.69 31.68
CA LEU A 569 22.18 21.76 30.20
C LEU A 569 23.05 20.64 29.58
N ASN A 570 23.88 19.98 30.39
CA ASN A 570 24.75 18.90 29.95
C ASN A 570 23.98 17.57 29.98
N PHE A 571 23.98 16.86 28.85
CA PHE A 571 23.46 15.50 28.74
C PHE A 571 24.28 14.51 29.58
N PRO A 572 23.69 13.40 30.05
CA PRO A 572 24.41 12.36 30.77
C PRO A 572 25.39 11.64 29.82
N SER A 573 26.59 11.33 30.31
CA SER A 573 27.54 10.48 29.58
C SER A 573 27.08 9.03 29.55
N SER A 574 27.19 8.38 28.40
CA SER A 574 26.85 6.97 28.21
C SER A 574 27.77 6.06 29.01
N THR A 575 27.19 5.08 29.72
CA THR A 575 27.94 4.08 30.47
C THR A 575 28.47 2.94 29.58
N ARG A 576 28.05 2.88 28.31
CA ARG A 576 28.35 1.79 27.36
C ARG A 576 28.58 2.31 25.95
N THR A 577 29.36 1.55 25.18
CA THR A 577 29.41 1.67 23.73
C THR A 577 28.32 0.80 23.11
N VAL A 578 27.47 1.38 22.25
CA VAL A 578 26.42 0.66 21.52
C VAL A 578 26.74 0.66 20.03
N LYS A 579 26.76 -0.53 19.43
CA LYS A 579 27.16 -0.78 18.04
C LYS A 579 26.14 -1.66 17.32
N ALA A 580 25.80 -1.33 16.08
CA ALA A 580 24.94 -2.15 15.24
C ALA A 580 25.70 -3.37 14.69
N LEU A 581 25.22 -4.59 14.99
CA LEU A 581 25.79 -5.84 14.47
C LEU A 581 25.21 -6.24 13.11
N VAL A 582 23.99 -5.80 12.85
CA VAL A 582 23.24 -5.91 11.59
C VAL A 582 22.52 -4.58 11.36
N GLU A 583 21.81 -4.44 10.26
CA GLU A 583 20.87 -3.33 10.06
C GLU A 583 19.80 -3.32 11.16
N VAL A 584 19.55 -2.14 11.73
CA VAL A 584 18.64 -1.93 12.87
C VAL A 584 17.59 -0.88 12.53
N GLU A 585 16.36 -1.20 12.90
CA GLU A 585 15.17 -0.36 12.83
C GLU A 585 14.70 -0.13 14.27
N ALA A 586 14.62 1.12 14.69
CA ALA A 586 14.33 1.51 16.07
C ALA A 586 13.47 2.77 16.11
N PHE A 587 12.73 2.98 17.20
CA PHE A 587 12.21 4.31 17.53
C PHE A 587 13.20 5.04 18.44
N ALA A 588 13.36 6.35 18.25
CA ALA A 588 14.16 7.25 19.07
C ALA A 588 13.26 8.21 19.85
N LEU A 589 13.46 8.31 21.17
CA LEU A 589 12.94 9.37 22.01
C LEU A 589 14.07 10.34 22.35
N ARG A 590 13.98 11.58 21.92
CA ARG A 590 15.02 12.59 22.15
C ARG A 590 15.01 13.05 23.61
N ALA A 591 16.18 13.46 24.11
CA ALA A 591 16.33 13.98 25.47
C ALA A 591 15.41 15.19 25.74
N GLU A 592 15.27 16.09 24.76
CA GLU A 592 14.40 17.27 24.82
C GLU A 592 12.92 16.88 24.95
N ASP A 593 12.47 15.94 24.14
CA ASP A 593 11.11 15.39 24.13
C ASP A 593 10.77 14.68 25.45
N LEU A 594 11.69 13.86 25.97
CA LEU A 594 11.53 13.19 27.26
C LEU A 594 11.48 14.20 28.42
N LYS A 595 12.32 15.25 28.39
CA LYS A 595 12.33 16.31 29.41
C LYS A 595 11.07 17.18 29.34
N PHE A 596 10.57 17.48 28.14
CA PHE A 596 9.30 18.16 27.94
C PHE A 596 8.15 17.38 28.59
N VAL A 597 8.07 16.08 28.32
CA VAL A 597 7.05 15.19 28.90
C VAL A 597 7.21 15.08 30.43
N ALA A 598 8.43 14.89 30.94
CA ALA A 598 8.68 14.85 32.38
C ALA A 598 8.27 16.15 33.11
N ASN A 599 8.47 17.31 32.49
CA ASN A 599 8.08 18.61 33.01
C ASN A 599 6.56 18.84 32.95
N GLN A 600 5.91 18.58 31.80
CA GLN A 600 4.48 18.80 31.62
C GLN A 600 3.65 17.91 32.58
N PHE A 601 4.14 16.69 32.85
CA PHE A 601 3.46 15.71 33.68
C PHE A 601 4.16 15.53 35.04
N ARG A 602 4.50 16.65 35.73
CA ARG A 602 4.92 16.65 37.16
C ARG A 602 3.97 15.86 38.09
N ARG A 603 2.74 15.57 37.64
CA ARG A 603 1.78 14.58 38.20
C ARG A 603 2.30 13.15 38.41
N LEU A 604 3.55 12.83 38.07
CA LEU A 604 4.29 11.60 38.45
C LEU A 604 4.38 11.29 39.97
N HIS A 605 3.67 12.03 40.83
CA HIS A 605 3.58 11.96 42.30
C HIS A 605 3.12 10.62 42.92
N SER A 606 3.13 9.51 42.19
CA SER A 606 2.96 8.22 42.84
C SER A 606 4.22 7.84 43.61
N LYS A 607 4.10 7.59 44.93
CA LYS A 607 5.17 6.95 45.71
C LYS A 607 5.67 5.65 45.04
N LYS A 608 4.78 4.97 44.30
CA LYS A 608 5.09 3.81 43.45
C LYS A 608 6.14 4.17 42.38
N LEU A 609 5.94 5.24 41.61
CA LEU A 609 6.87 5.72 40.58
C LEU A 609 8.22 6.15 41.18
N GLN A 610 8.22 6.82 42.34
CA GLN A 610 9.47 7.16 43.05
C GLN A 610 10.26 5.91 43.49
N HIS A 611 9.55 4.89 43.98
CA HIS A 611 10.16 3.61 44.37
C HIS A 611 10.68 2.85 43.14
N THR A 612 9.89 2.77 42.06
CA THR A 612 10.28 2.21 40.76
C THR A 612 11.53 2.91 40.24
N PHE A 613 11.57 4.26 40.27
CA PHE A 613 12.74 5.03 39.86
C PHE A 613 13.99 4.70 40.69
N ARG A 614 13.91 4.72 42.03
CA ARG A 614 15.03 4.35 42.91
C ARG A 614 15.49 2.90 42.70
N PHE A 615 14.57 1.99 42.34
CA PHE A 615 14.87 0.59 42.08
C PHE A 615 15.57 0.37 40.73
N TYR A 616 15.15 1.07 39.67
CA TYR A 616 15.74 0.91 38.32
C TYR A 616 16.93 1.83 38.05
N SER A 617 17.03 3.00 38.71
CA SER A 617 18.13 3.95 38.52
C SER A 617 19.49 3.37 38.93
N TYR A 618 20.42 3.32 37.98
CA TYR A 618 21.79 2.84 38.19
C TYR A 618 22.51 3.56 39.34
N HIS A 619 22.32 4.88 39.47
CA HIS A 619 22.94 5.69 40.52
C HIS A 619 22.44 5.27 41.91
N TRP A 620 21.13 5.12 42.09
CA TRP A 620 20.52 4.67 43.35
C TRP A 620 20.90 3.23 43.71
N ARG A 621 20.90 2.31 42.74
CA ARG A 621 21.35 0.92 42.96
C ARG A 621 22.81 0.84 43.37
N THR A 622 23.69 1.58 42.69
CA THR A 622 25.13 1.59 42.97
C THR A 622 25.42 2.22 44.33
N TRP A 623 24.79 3.37 44.64
CA TRP A 623 24.87 4.00 45.95
C TRP A 623 24.40 3.06 47.06
N ALA A 624 23.23 2.41 46.90
CA ALA A 624 22.71 1.45 47.88
C ALA A 624 23.63 0.25 48.07
N ALA A 625 24.18 -0.32 47.00
CA ALA A 625 25.15 -1.42 47.07
C ALA A 625 26.43 -1.00 47.81
N CYS A 626 27.00 0.16 47.48
CA CYS A 626 28.17 0.69 48.18
C CYS A 626 27.88 1.02 49.66
N PHE A 627 26.69 1.55 49.97
CA PHE A 627 26.26 1.84 51.33
C PHE A 627 26.11 0.56 52.17
N ILE A 628 25.46 -0.47 51.62
CA ILE A 628 25.33 -1.79 52.26
C ILE A 628 26.71 -2.43 52.45
N GLN A 629 27.59 -2.38 51.44
CA GLN A 629 28.97 -2.87 51.56
C GLN A 629 29.77 -2.13 52.65
N ALA A 630 29.63 -0.81 52.74
CA ALA A 630 30.27 -0.01 53.78
C ALA A 630 29.73 -0.33 55.18
N ALA A 631 28.41 -0.46 55.34
CA ALA A 631 27.77 -0.87 56.58
C ALA A 631 28.19 -2.29 57.01
N TRP A 632 28.22 -3.24 56.08
CA TRP A 632 28.69 -4.61 56.32
C TRP A 632 30.17 -4.65 56.72
N ARG A 633 31.05 -3.91 56.04
CA ARG A 633 32.46 -3.77 56.42
C ARG A 633 32.63 -3.20 57.83
N ARG A 634 31.83 -2.18 58.20
CA ARG A 634 31.80 -1.62 59.57
C ARG A 634 31.32 -2.66 60.59
N PHE A 635 30.29 -3.45 60.28
CA PHE A 635 29.80 -4.54 61.14
C PHE A 635 30.85 -5.65 61.32
N LYS A 636 31.45 -6.15 60.23
CA LYS A 636 32.58 -7.12 60.26
C LYS A 636 33.74 -6.60 61.11
N LYS A 637 34.12 -5.32 60.99
CA LYS A 637 35.19 -4.71 61.80
C LYS A 637 34.83 -4.67 63.30
N ARG A 638 33.57 -4.33 63.64
CA ARG A 638 33.07 -4.37 65.04
C ARG A 638 33.03 -5.80 65.61
N MET A 639 32.58 -6.78 64.83
CA MET A 639 32.56 -8.19 65.24
C MET A 639 33.97 -8.75 65.44
N LEU A 640 34.91 -8.45 64.53
CA LEU A 640 36.32 -8.83 64.67
C LEU A 640 36.94 -8.20 65.93
N ALA A 641 36.73 -6.90 66.16
CA ALA A 641 37.19 -6.23 67.38
C ALA A 641 36.61 -6.88 68.64
N LYS A 642 35.31 -7.20 68.67
CA LYS A 642 34.65 -7.87 69.80
C LYS A 642 35.18 -9.29 70.02
N SER A 643 35.49 -10.04 68.96
CA SER A 643 36.11 -11.37 69.07
C SER A 643 37.56 -11.32 69.56
N LEU A 644 38.32 -10.28 69.18
CA LEU A 644 39.67 -10.06 69.68
C LEU A 644 39.66 -9.67 71.17
N SER A 645 38.79 -8.76 71.60
CA SER A 645 38.66 -8.42 73.02
C SER A 645 38.22 -9.61 73.88
N LEU A 646 37.35 -10.49 73.36
CA LEU A 646 36.96 -11.73 74.05
C LEU A 646 38.13 -12.71 74.20
N ARG A 647 38.96 -12.82 73.15
CA ARG A 647 40.17 -13.66 73.17
C ARG A 647 41.24 -13.09 74.11
N GLU A 648 41.40 -11.76 74.16
CA GLU A 648 42.28 -11.08 75.11
C GLU A 648 41.81 -11.29 76.56
N CYS A 649 40.50 -11.16 76.85
CA CYS A 649 39.94 -11.49 78.16
C CYS A 649 40.15 -12.96 78.56
N GLN A 650 40.05 -13.90 77.61
CA GLN A 650 40.33 -15.31 77.87
C GLN A 650 41.82 -15.57 78.18
N SER A 651 42.76 -14.89 77.51
CA SER A 651 44.19 -14.97 77.90
C SER A 651 44.46 -14.37 79.27
N PHE A 652 43.80 -13.27 79.66
CA PHE A 652 43.95 -12.71 81.00
C PHE A 652 43.46 -13.64 82.12
N ASN A 653 42.37 -14.39 81.90
CA ASN A 653 41.94 -15.41 82.85
C ASN A 653 42.93 -16.60 82.93
N TYR A 654 43.57 -16.97 81.83
CA TYR A 654 44.59 -18.03 81.83
C TYR A 654 45.85 -17.60 82.59
N ASP A 655 46.35 -16.38 82.37
CA ASP A 655 47.51 -15.84 83.09
C ASP A 655 47.22 -15.61 84.58
N ALA A 656 45.98 -15.25 84.95
CA ALA A 656 45.58 -15.18 86.36
C ALA A 656 45.58 -16.57 87.02
N GLN A 657 45.03 -17.58 86.35
CA GLN A 657 44.93 -18.94 86.88
C GLN A 657 46.30 -19.66 86.97
N VAL A 658 47.25 -19.32 86.08
CA VAL A 658 48.65 -19.77 86.18
C VAL A 658 49.40 -19.08 87.33
N ARG A 659 49.01 -17.85 87.69
CA ARG A 659 49.64 -17.09 88.77
C ARG A 659 49.16 -17.52 90.17
N ASP A 660 47.86 -17.78 90.33
CA ASP A 660 47.29 -18.31 91.59
C ASP A 660 47.82 -19.72 91.95
N GLN A 661 48.33 -20.49 90.98
CA GLN A 661 48.98 -21.79 91.24
C GLN A 661 50.46 -21.70 91.65
N MET A 662 51.07 -20.50 91.62
CA MET A 662 52.50 -20.33 91.89
C MET A 662 52.82 -19.56 93.19
N GLU A 663 51.81 -19.07 93.91
CA GLU A 663 51.93 -18.37 95.20
C GLU A 663 51.42 -19.22 96.39
N LEU A 664 51.78 -20.52 96.43
CA LEU A 664 51.38 -21.45 97.51
C LEU A 664 52.54 -22.28 98.11
N ASN A 665 53.79 -21.84 97.94
CA ASN A 665 54.94 -22.40 98.65
C ASN A 665 55.99 -21.33 98.95
N GLY A 666 56.05 -20.89 100.22
CA GLY A 666 57.27 -20.31 100.80
C GLY A 666 57.21 -18.92 101.41
N GLU A 667 56.54 -18.75 102.56
CA GLU A 667 57.02 -17.87 103.63
C GLU A 667 56.77 -18.52 104.99
N GLU A 668 57.81 -18.57 105.85
CA GLU A 668 57.66 -18.69 107.30
C GLU A 668 58.35 -17.48 107.97
N HIS A 669 57.74 -17.07 109.07
CA HIS A 669 58.08 -15.97 109.98
C HIS A 669 59.52 -16.01 110.55
N SER A 670 60.08 -14.98 111.22
CA SER A 670 59.52 -13.83 111.97
C SER A 670 60.61 -12.72 112.09
N ALA A 671 60.40 -11.46 112.52
CA ALA A 671 59.29 -10.83 113.24
C ALA A 671 59.22 -9.29 113.04
N VAL A 672 57.99 -8.74 113.01
CA VAL A 672 57.53 -7.51 113.72
C VAL A 672 58.12 -6.10 113.37
N THR A 673 57.27 -5.28 112.74
CA THR A 673 57.05 -3.79 112.86
C THR A 673 58.20 -2.86 113.29
N SER A 674 58.43 -1.64 112.78
CA SER A 674 57.87 -0.83 111.68
C SER A 674 58.80 0.42 111.55
N ASN A 675 58.62 1.43 110.69
CA ASN A 675 57.52 1.78 109.78
C ASN A 675 58.07 2.60 108.59
N THR A 676 57.42 2.55 107.42
CA THR A 676 57.77 3.39 106.25
C THR A 676 56.51 3.79 105.49
N ALA A 677 56.29 5.09 105.32
CA ALA A 677 55.07 5.59 104.67
C ALA A 677 55.30 6.89 103.86
N GLN A 678 56.01 6.78 102.73
CA GLN A 678 55.84 7.57 101.49
C GLN A 678 56.85 7.09 100.42
N VAL A 679 56.64 7.46 99.16
CA VAL A 679 57.48 7.20 97.95
C VAL A 679 57.21 5.92 97.13
N LYS A 680 56.98 4.71 97.70
CA LYS A 680 56.92 3.48 96.86
C LYS A 680 55.64 3.23 96.03
N GLN A 681 54.51 3.89 96.29
CA GLN A 681 53.24 3.59 95.57
C GLN A 681 53.12 4.23 94.16
N ASN A 682 53.93 5.23 93.82
CA ASN A 682 53.71 6.02 92.59
C ASN A 682 54.30 5.41 91.32
N LEU A 683 55.22 4.43 91.40
CA LEU A 683 55.87 3.88 90.20
C LEU A 683 54.94 2.94 89.41
N GLY A 684 54.21 2.05 90.10
CA GLY A 684 53.31 1.08 89.47
C GLY A 684 52.13 1.74 88.75
N VAL A 685 51.49 2.74 89.39
CA VAL A 685 50.39 3.51 88.80
C VAL A 685 50.87 4.31 87.58
N THR A 686 52.07 4.88 87.62
CA THR A 686 52.64 5.63 86.48
C THR A 686 53.02 4.72 85.31
N ILE A 687 53.48 3.49 85.57
CA ILE A 687 53.77 2.48 84.52
C ILE A 687 52.47 1.93 83.91
N LEU A 688 51.43 1.71 84.72
CA LEU A 688 50.10 1.33 84.22
C LEU A 688 49.45 2.47 83.43
N ALA A 689 49.46 3.70 83.94
CA ALA A 689 48.92 4.87 83.24
C ALA A 689 49.67 5.17 81.93
N SER A 690 51.01 5.05 81.91
CA SER A 690 51.80 5.25 80.68
C SER A 690 51.61 4.12 79.66
N ARG A 691 51.46 2.85 80.08
CA ARG A 691 51.09 1.75 79.16
C ARG A 691 49.66 1.87 78.65
N PHE A 692 48.71 2.29 79.49
CA PHE A 692 47.32 2.55 79.08
C PHE A 692 47.25 3.75 78.13
N ALA A 693 47.98 4.83 78.41
CA ALA A 693 48.12 6.00 77.52
C ALA A 693 48.84 5.65 76.19
N ALA A 694 49.83 4.77 76.22
CA ALA A 694 50.52 4.30 75.01
C ALA A 694 49.63 3.40 74.14
N ASN A 695 48.84 2.49 74.74
CA ASN A 695 47.91 1.63 74.01
C ASN A 695 46.67 2.39 73.50
N THR A 696 46.14 3.35 74.27
CA THR A 696 45.09 4.25 73.78
C THR A 696 45.62 5.18 72.67
N ARG A 697 46.84 5.71 72.77
CA ARG A 697 47.48 6.43 71.65
C ARG A 697 47.73 5.54 70.42
N ARG A 698 48.15 4.28 70.58
CA ARG A 698 48.27 3.33 69.45
C ARG A 698 46.92 2.92 68.86
N GLY A 699 45.85 2.88 69.66
CA GLY A 699 44.47 2.71 69.19
C GLY A 699 43.98 3.91 68.37
N VAL A 700 44.29 5.13 68.82
CA VAL A 700 43.93 6.39 68.13
C VAL A 700 44.77 6.61 66.86
N GLN A 701 46.07 6.31 66.87
CA GLN A 701 46.96 6.49 65.70
C GLN A 701 46.85 5.41 64.61
N LYS A 702 45.96 4.42 64.78
CA LYS A 702 45.52 3.52 63.69
C LYS A 702 44.09 3.80 63.21
N ILE A 703 43.58 5.00 63.47
CA ILE A 703 42.46 5.62 62.77
C ILE A 703 43.01 6.79 61.92
N LYS A 704 43.92 6.48 60.99
CA LYS A 704 43.88 7.20 59.72
C LYS A 704 42.67 6.65 59.00
N ASP A 705 41.69 7.51 58.74
CA ASP A 705 40.62 7.17 57.82
C ASP A 705 41.26 6.76 56.50
N VAL A 706 41.05 5.49 56.12
CA VAL A 706 40.82 5.21 54.71
C VAL A 706 39.51 5.91 54.44
N GLU A 707 39.58 7.14 53.92
CA GLU A 707 38.42 7.81 53.33
C GLU A 707 37.92 6.91 52.21
N MET A 708 36.97 6.02 52.55
CA MET A 708 36.06 5.51 51.56
C MET A 708 35.38 6.73 50.96
N PRO A 709 35.29 6.84 49.61
CA PRO A 709 34.71 8.02 48.98
C PRO A 709 33.38 8.34 49.65
N LYS A 710 33.21 9.59 50.09
CA LYS A 710 31.91 10.11 50.52
C LYS A 710 31.03 10.15 49.28
N LEU A 711 30.50 8.99 48.90
CA LEU A 711 29.51 8.85 47.84
C LEU A 711 28.29 9.66 48.27
N GLN A 712 28.23 10.88 47.74
CA GLN A 712 27.15 11.82 47.95
C GLN A 712 25.85 11.09 47.66
N LYS A 713 24.88 11.20 48.59
CA LYS A 713 23.55 10.62 48.38
C LYS A 713 23.02 11.22 47.07
N PRO A 714 22.61 10.40 46.08
CA PRO A 714 22.02 10.92 44.86
C PRO A 714 20.87 11.85 45.22
N GLU A 715 20.77 12.98 44.51
CA GLU A 715 19.67 13.91 44.76
C GLU A 715 18.34 13.21 44.50
N GLU A 716 17.38 13.44 45.40
CA GLU A 716 16.04 12.93 45.20
C GLU A 716 15.36 13.81 44.14
N PRO A 717 14.73 13.22 43.11
CA PRO A 717 13.91 14.00 42.20
C PRO A 717 12.80 14.66 43.00
N ASP A 718 12.85 16.00 43.09
CA ASP A 718 11.88 16.78 43.81
C ASP A 718 10.68 17.06 42.90
N PHE A 719 9.59 16.35 43.19
CA PHE A 719 8.32 16.54 42.49
C PHE A 719 7.47 17.65 43.13
N SER A 720 7.83 18.15 44.32
CA SER A 720 6.98 19.03 45.13
C SER A 720 7.03 20.52 44.76
N VAL A 721 7.89 20.89 43.81
CA VAL A 721 8.07 22.28 43.38
C VAL A 721 6.98 22.62 42.35
N GLU A 722 6.05 23.51 42.74
CA GLU A 722 5.19 24.22 41.79
C GLU A 722 6.06 25.02 40.81
N ALA A 723 5.57 25.30 39.60
CA ALA A 723 6.27 26.25 38.75
C ALA A 723 5.98 27.65 39.29
N ASP A 724 7.01 28.36 39.75
CA ASP A 724 6.95 29.82 39.77
C ASP A 724 6.77 30.26 38.30
N ASP A 725 5.69 31.00 38.02
CA ASP A 725 5.41 31.57 36.71
C ASP A 725 6.39 32.72 36.41
N ASP A 726 7.16 32.60 35.33
CA ASP A 726 7.95 33.65 34.64
C ASP A 726 7.69 33.56 33.12
#